data_AF-A0A7V3W325-F1
#
_entry.id   AF-A0A7V3W325-F1
#
_cell.length_a   1.000
_cell.length_b   1.000
_cell.length_c   1.000
_cell.angle_alpha   90.00
_cell.angle_beta   90.00
_cell.angle_gamma   90.00
#
_symmetry.space_group_name_H-M   'P 1'
#
loop_
_entity.id
_entity.type
_entity.pdbx_description
1 polymer ?
#
loop_
_entity_poly.entity_id
_entity_poly.type
_entity_poly.pdbx_seq_one_letter_code
_entity_poly.pdbx_strand_id
1 'polypeptide(L)'
;MKLSKAFSLLAVVLAPWLLSFAPHQTIGSPFLPSCGKVNLLVLLVSFPDQPGKASLEEAEQMIFSRGRRTGGSVADYFFEVSGGRVEITGKVLGWFSAAQPEAYYANYAFGHQAEAYPRNSGRLVEEAVEAARKLGEDFATFDNSQSGSVDGLVVVFAGPGGNLGGRKDRLWPWLSYLSMNGSRPVLAGGKKIDRYILVGEQNARGEPNFVMPFCHELGHLFGLPDLYDWSSGSFGVGKFDLMGAGLYGGGKPFWPSAWTRAYLGWSELRELDTDGRYQLAPAEKNGPVFKIPTFVPQEYFLLENRAPMGMDAGLFGKGLVIYHVDEKVLTANDRACIGYCPEHHYLVAVEQADGSNQLERKQNSGDEGDFFPGTSRVRSFNDSTGMGEKYMEGASARLWNGELSGIRLNRIKLRQDQASFSLKLNQPKSPDLVTRELRLYEFRIIDLGNGDSVLEPGEEFKLLPVVSNQGVKVGKVKLALSAPGLWPEAAEIRLSGPLKPGQRIEAEPGFRLKVPESWPEAKQLTLHLAIETWLGNFRKDEKIELVIGRPEIVLVVDDSGLGLKNYYRESLWRAGKICHTLELKDSLPEPTLLEKFRLVIWLTGVRGAGQGQALDEKRQELLAALLDEGKNLLLVSPGISLPENSELGDRLGIISARFNDGVSAVRSESGSGAAAGLAQFYFPALNPSAVIQPAAGSAVLLRSLQNDPVAVFAKADRRGALTIAFPMEALPENTRAAWLKEFLSRLGF
;
A
#
# COMPACT_ATOMS: atom_id res chain seq x y z
N MET A 1 -14.07 -33.98 29.95
CA MET A 1 -14.30 -32.53 30.18
C MET A 1 -13.37 -31.76 29.27
N LYS A 2 -13.88 -31.29 28.11
CA LYS A 2 -14.16 -29.87 27.77
C LYS A 2 -12.88 -29.04 27.52
N LEU A 3 -12.55 -28.76 26.24
CA LEU A 3 -12.62 -27.45 25.54
C LEU A 3 -11.38 -26.56 25.85
N SER A 4 -10.69 -25.84 24.97
CA SER A 4 -11.00 -25.29 23.63
C SER A 4 -9.78 -24.55 23.03
N LYS A 5 -9.70 -24.50 21.69
CA LYS A 5 -9.18 -23.40 20.81
C LYS A 5 -7.71 -22.97 20.89
N ALA A 6 -6.94 -23.32 19.85
CA ALA A 6 -6.20 -22.38 18.97
C ALA A 6 -5.43 -23.17 17.89
N PHE A 7 -6.04 -23.33 16.71
CA PHE A 7 -5.36 -23.79 15.49
C PHE A 7 -5.68 -22.76 14.41
N SER A 8 -4.78 -21.80 14.22
CA SER A 8 -4.73 -20.86 13.10
C SER A 8 -3.32 -20.25 13.07
N LEU A 9 -2.77 -20.09 11.87
CA LEU A 9 -1.44 -19.57 11.53
C LEU A 9 -0.25 -20.50 11.83
N LEU A 10 0.13 -21.30 10.83
CA LEU A 10 1.55 -21.44 10.45
C LEU A 10 1.67 -22.14 9.08
N ALA A 11 1.58 -21.36 8.01
CA ALA A 11 2.22 -21.67 6.72
C ALA A 11 2.25 -20.39 5.88
N VAL A 12 3.41 -20.09 5.32
CA VAL A 12 3.72 -18.99 4.39
C VAL A 12 3.99 -17.62 5.04
N VAL A 13 5.14 -17.52 5.70
CA VAL A 13 5.94 -16.28 5.72
C VAL A 13 7.37 -16.69 5.36
N LEU A 14 8.01 -15.87 4.50
CA LEU A 14 9.39 -15.93 3.98
C LEU A 14 9.59 -16.56 2.59
N ALA A 15 9.24 -15.79 1.54
CA ALA A 15 10.21 -15.33 0.55
C ALA A 15 9.61 -14.21 -0.34
N PRO A 16 9.67 -12.93 0.04
CA PRO A 16 9.46 -11.83 -0.90
C PRO A 16 10.83 -11.38 -1.47
N TRP A 17 10.81 -10.73 -2.63
CA TRP A 17 11.93 -10.00 -3.27
C TRP A 17 12.86 -10.82 -4.17
N LEU A 18 12.44 -11.02 -5.44
CA LEU A 18 13.23 -10.91 -6.70
C LEU A 18 12.62 -11.63 -7.94
N LEU A 19 11.39 -12.14 -7.90
CA LEU A 19 10.75 -12.81 -9.05
C LEU A 19 9.46 -12.11 -9.49
N SER A 20 9.55 -10.83 -9.85
CA SER A 20 8.48 -10.20 -10.63
C SER A 20 8.60 -10.73 -12.07
N PHE A 21 7.65 -11.56 -12.50
CA PHE A 21 7.47 -12.00 -13.90
C PHE A 21 8.52 -12.98 -14.47
N ALA A 22 8.84 -14.05 -13.73
CA ALA A 22 9.60 -15.18 -14.28
C ALA A 22 8.67 -16.39 -14.52
N PRO A 23 8.88 -17.19 -15.58
CA PRO A 23 8.09 -18.41 -15.80
C PRO A 23 8.22 -19.36 -14.60
N HIS A 24 7.09 -19.78 -14.04
CA HIS A 24 7.03 -20.67 -12.90
C HIS A 24 7.32 -22.12 -13.36
N GLN A 25 8.58 -22.56 -13.25
CA GLN A 25 8.95 -23.99 -13.19
C GLN A 25 9.12 -24.45 -11.74
N THR A 26 8.24 -23.99 -10.85
CA THR A 26 8.46 -24.19 -9.42
C THR A 26 8.14 -25.63 -9.02
N ILE A 27 9.17 -26.49 -9.01
CA ILE A 27 9.13 -27.78 -8.32
C ILE A 27 8.66 -27.51 -6.87
N GLY A 28 7.68 -28.29 -6.41
CA GLY A 28 7.06 -28.10 -5.10
C GLY A 28 5.99 -27.00 -5.04
N SER A 29 5.70 -26.30 -6.15
CA SER A 29 4.57 -25.38 -6.24
C SER A 29 3.26 -26.13 -6.05
N PRO A 30 2.25 -25.54 -5.39
CA PRO A 30 0.95 -26.14 -5.43
C PRO A 30 0.34 -26.06 -6.84
N PHE A 31 0.71 -25.12 -7.73
CA PHE A 31 0.09 -24.85 -9.04
C PHE A 31 0.73 -25.59 -10.22
N LEU A 32 0.03 -25.63 -11.35
CA LEU A 32 0.56 -26.13 -12.62
C LEU A 32 1.79 -25.31 -13.08
N PRO A 33 2.84 -25.97 -13.60
CA PRO A 33 3.95 -25.27 -14.23
C PRO A 33 3.50 -24.44 -15.43
N SER A 34 3.91 -23.17 -15.52
CA SER A 34 3.51 -22.29 -16.63
C SER A 34 4.34 -22.46 -17.90
N CYS A 35 5.18 -23.50 -17.97
CA CYS A 35 5.88 -23.93 -19.17
C CYS A 35 6.22 -25.43 -19.12
N GLY A 36 6.60 -25.98 -20.27
CA GLY A 36 6.79 -27.40 -20.46
C GLY A 36 5.47 -28.14 -20.69
N LYS A 37 5.54 -29.47 -20.52
CA LYS A 37 4.39 -30.36 -20.68
C LYS A 37 3.60 -30.46 -19.38
N VAL A 38 2.29 -30.27 -19.47
CA VAL A 38 1.34 -30.37 -18.35
C VAL A 38 0.34 -31.49 -18.66
N ASN A 39 0.29 -32.48 -17.79
CA ASN A 39 -0.66 -33.60 -17.86
C ASN A 39 -1.88 -33.32 -16.99
N LEU A 40 -3.07 -33.35 -17.61
CA LEU A 40 -4.36 -33.23 -16.94
C LEU A 40 -5.04 -34.59 -16.81
N LEU A 41 -5.64 -34.85 -15.64
CA LEU A 41 -6.59 -35.94 -15.46
C LEU A 41 -8.00 -35.37 -15.57
N VAL A 42 -8.73 -35.76 -16.62
CA VAL A 42 -10.08 -35.27 -16.87
C VAL A 42 -11.07 -36.39 -16.63
N LEU A 43 -11.97 -36.20 -15.66
CA LEU A 43 -12.99 -37.17 -15.28
C LEU A 43 -14.36 -36.67 -15.74
N LEU A 44 -15.00 -37.40 -16.66
CA LEU A 44 -16.35 -37.11 -17.12
C LEU A 44 -17.37 -37.77 -16.17
N VAL A 45 -18.34 -37.02 -15.68
CA VAL A 45 -19.32 -37.49 -14.69
C VAL A 45 -20.77 -37.22 -15.14
N SER A 46 -21.56 -38.29 -15.24
CA SER A 46 -22.98 -38.24 -15.57
C SER A 46 -23.83 -38.35 -14.31
N PHE A 47 -25.05 -37.83 -14.35
CA PHE A 47 -26.02 -37.96 -13.27
C PHE A 47 -27.14 -38.94 -13.66
N PRO A 48 -27.84 -39.56 -12.69
CA PRO A 48 -28.96 -40.47 -12.98
C PRO A 48 -30.07 -39.85 -13.84
N ASP A 49 -30.27 -38.53 -13.73
CA ASP A 49 -31.27 -37.74 -14.47
C ASP A 49 -30.67 -36.96 -15.67
N GLN A 50 -29.35 -37.03 -15.86
CA GLN A 50 -28.64 -36.23 -16.85
C GLN A 50 -27.42 -36.99 -17.40
N PRO A 51 -27.60 -37.80 -18.46
CA PRO A 51 -26.49 -38.47 -19.12
C PRO A 51 -25.60 -37.46 -19.85
N GLY A 52 -24.31 -37.78 -19.94
CA GLY A 52 -23.37 -37.05 -20.78
C GLY A 52 -23.71 -37.19 -22.26
N LYS A 53 -23.46 -36.14 -23.04
CA LYS A 53 -23.75 -36.05 -24.47
C LYS A 53 -22.51 -36.25 -25.35
N ALA A 54 -21.34 -35.78 -24.93
CA ALA A 54 -20.08 -35.99 -25.63
C ALA A 54 -19.59 -37.43 -25.43
N SER A 55 -19.09 -38.04 -26.50
CA SER A 55 -18.23 -39.22 -26.39
C SER A 55 -16.88 -38.88 -25.74
N LEU A 56 -16.17 -39.91 -25.27
CA LEU A 56 -14.79 -39.74 -24.76
C LEU A 56 -13.87 -39.13 -25.83
N GLU A 57 -13.98 -39.62 -27.07
CA GLU A 57 -13.16 -39.11 -28.18
C GLU A 57 -13.48 -37.64 -28.47
N GLU A 58 -14.75 -37.22 -28.48
CA GLU A 58 -15.11 -35.81 -28.66
C GLU A 58 -14.57 -34.93 -27.52
N ALA A 59 -14.62 -35.41 -26.28
CA ALA A 59 -14.02 -34.72 -25.14
C ALA A 59 -12.49 -34.62 -25.26
N GLU A 60 -11.81 -35.71 -25.64
CA GLU A 60 -10.38 -35.71 -25.91
C GLU A 60 -10.02 -34.74 -27.04
N GLN A 61 -10.80 -34.70 -28.12
CA GLN A 61 -10.58 -33.72 -29.19
C GLN A 61 -10.77 -32.29 -28.68
N MET A 62 -11.81 -32.02 -27.88
CA MET A 62 -12.06 -30.69 -27.29
C MET A 62 -10.90 -30.19 -26.43
N ILE A 63 -10.20 -31.09 -25.73
CA ILE A 63 -9.19 -30.71 -24.76
C ILE A 63 -7.78 -30.78 -25.36
N PHE A 64 -7.41 -31.90 -25.99
CA PHE A 64 -6.01 -32.23 -26.30
C PHE A 64 -5.65 -32.20 -27.79
N SER A 65 -6.61 -32.00 -28.71
CA SER A 65 -6.27 -31.94 -30.14
C SER A 65 -5.46 -30.68 -30.51
N ARG A 66 -4.71 -30.73 -31.61
CA ARG A 66 -3.91 -29.59 -32.11
C ARG A 66 -4.18 -29.35 -33.59
N GLY A 67 -4.70 -28.18 -33.95
CA GLY A 67 -4.98 -27.76 -35.32
C GLY A 67 -6.07 -28.58 -36.04
N ARG A 68 -6.92 -29.29 -35.29
CA ARG A 68 -7.96 -30.19 -35.85
C ARG A 68 -9.37 -29.65 -35.75
N ARG A 69 -9.63 -28.74 -34.79
CA ARG A 69 -10.99 -28.27 -34.48
C ARG A 69 -11.21 -26.85 -34.95
N THR A 70 -12.33 -26.63 -35.63
CA THR A 70 -12.86 -25.29 -35.88
C THR A 70 -13.19 -24.62 -34.54
N GLY A 71 -12.61 -23.46 -34.28
CA GLY A 71 -12.73 -22.75 -32.99
C GLY A 71 -11.63 -23.09 -31.98
N GLY A 72 -10.81 -24.12 -32.24
CA GLY A 72 -9.70 -24.54 -31.37
C GLY A 72 -10.12 -25.48 -30.22
N SER A 73 -9.18 -26.30 -29.77
CA SER A 73 -9.23 -27.03 -28.50
C SER A 73 -8.62 -26.20 -27.35
N VAL A 74 -8.67 -26.73 -26.12
CA VAL A 74 -7.91 -26.19 -24.98
C VAL A 74 -6.40 -26.18 -25.27
N ALA A 75 -5.86 -27.27 -25.81
CA ALA A 75 -4.45 -27.34 -26.22
C ALA A 75 -4.10 -26.42 -27.41
N ASP A 76 -5.05 -26.10 -28.29
CA ASP A 76 -4.87 -25.05 -29.30
C ASP A 76 -4.68 -23.68 -28.66
N TYR A 77 -5.59 -23.34 -27.75
CA TYR A 77 -5.59 -22.08 -27.03
C TYR A 77 -4.28 -21.85 -26.26
N PHE A 78 -3.93 -22.73 -25.31
CA PHE A 78 -2.78 -22.51 -24.43
C PHE A 78 -1.44 -22.52 -25.15
N PHE A 79 -1.30 -23.31 -26.21
CA PHE A 79 -0.07 -23.28 -27.00
C PHE A 79 0.06 -21.96 -27.78
N GLU A 80 -1.03 -21.43 -28.34
CA GLU A 80 -0.98 -20.14 -29.05
C GLU A 80 -0.64 -19.00 -28.09
N VAL A 81 -1.41 -18.84 -27.02
CA VAL A 81 -1.28 -17.68 -26.11
C VAL A 81 -0.01 -17.72 -25.23
N SER A 82 0.59 -18.91 -25.06
CA SER A 82 1.89 -19.06 -24.39
C SER A 82 3.10 -18.97 -25.33
N GLY A 83 2.89 -18.82 -26.64
CA GLY A 83 3.96 -18.87 -27.64
C GLY A 83 4.67 -20.22 -27.70
N GLY A 84 3.94 -21.30 -27.44
CA GLY A 84 4.45 -22.68 -27.41
C GLY A 84 5.21 -23.05 -26.12
N ARG A 85 5.18 -22.20 -25.09
CA ARG A 85 5.85 -22.49 -23.81
C ARG A 85 5.14 -23.57 -23.00
N VAL A 86 3.83 -23.70 -23.11
CA VAL A 86 3.03 -24.73 -22.44
C VAL A 86 2.45 -25.69 -23.46
N GLU A 87 2.57 -26.98 -23.18
CA GLU A 87 1.90 -28.05 -23.91
C GLU A 87 0.90 -28.75 -22.98
N ILE A 88 -0.40 -28.62 -23.28
CA ILE A 88 -1.48 -29.28 -22.54
C ILE A 88 -1.69 -30.69 -23.10
N THR A 89 -1.48 -31.69 -22.27
CA THR A 89 -1.74 -33.11 -22.56
C THR A 89 -2.47 -33.76 -21.40
N GLY A 90 -2.82 -35.04 -21.50
CA GLY A 90 -3.49 -35.72 -20.40
C GLY A 90 -4.30 -36.93 -20.83
N LYS A 91 -5.29 -37.27 -19.99
CA LYS A 91 -6.16 -38.42 -20.16
C LYS A 91 -7.60 -38.05 -19.83
N VAL A 92 -8.56 -38.55 -20.61
CA VAL A 92 -9.98 -38.45 -20.32
C VAL A 92 -10.50 -39.82 -19.88
N LEU A 93 -11.23 -39.87 -18.77
CA LEU A 93 -11.87 -41.07 -18.24
C LEU A 93 -13.36 -40.81 -17.98
N GLY A 94 -14.19 -41.85 -18.08
CA GLY A 94 -15.63 -41.79 -17.82
C GLY A 94 -16.46 -42.30 -19.00
N TRP A 95 -17.76 -41.99 -19.10
CA TRP A 95 -18.58 -41.28 -18.12
C TRP A 95 -18.80 -42.12 -16.85
N PHE A 96 -18.41 -41.60 -15.69
CA PHE A 96 -18.75 -42.20 -14.41
C PHE A 96 -20.13 -41.74 -13.96
N SER A 97 -20.97 -42.66 -13.49
CA SER A 97 -22.28 -42.30 -12.94
C SER A 97 -22.17 -41.85 -11.49
N ALA A 98 -22.56 -40.60 -11.24
CA ALA A 98 -22.78 -40.07 -9.90
C ALA A 98 -23.92 -40.80 -9.19
N ALA A 99 -23.86 -40.88 -7.86
CA ALA A 99 -24.87 -41.57 -7.07
C ALA A 99 -26.22 -40.84 -6.99
N GLN A 100 -26.21 -39.51 -7.15
CA GLN A 100 -27.39 -38.64 -6.99
C GLN A 100 -27.59 -37.72 -8.21
N PRO A 101 -28.78 -37.12 -8.39
CA PRO A 101 -29.02 -36.07 -9.38
C PRO A 101 -28.13 -34.84 -9.18
N GLU A 102 -27.90 -34.04 -10.23
CA GLU A 102 -27.06 -32.82 -10.15
C GLU A 102 -27.52 -31.88 -9.02
N ALA A 103 -28.83 -31.69 -8.87
CA ALA A 103 -29.42 -30.80 -7.86
C ALA A 103 -29.03 -31.17 -6.42
N TYR A 104 -28.72 -32.44 -6.14
CA TYR A 104 -28.22 -32.88 -4.84
C TYR A 104 -26.85 -32.28 -4.54
N TYR A 105 -25.93 -32.33 -5.52
CA TYR A 105 -24.58 -31.78 -5.39
C TYR A 105 -24.55 -30.26 -5.53
N ALA A 106 -25.48 -29.67 -6.27
CA ALA A 106 -25.61 -28.21 -6.33
C ALA A 106 -26.24 -27.63 -5.04
N ASN A 107 -27.08 -28.41 -4.36
CA ASN A 107 -27.79 -28.05 -3.14
C ASN A 107 -28.52 -26.69 -3.23
N TYR A 108 -29.03 -26.35 -4.41
CA TYR A 108 -29.68 -25.05 -4.69
C TYR A 108 -28.81 -23.82 -4.30
N ALA A 109 -27.50 -24.01 -4.28
CA ALA A 109 -26.48 -23.02 -3.94
C ALA A 109 -25.20 -23.26 -4.75
N PHE A 110 -25.34 -23.70 -6.01
CA PHE A 110 -24.24 -23.89 -6.94
C PHE A 110 -23.15 -24.91 -6.54
N GLY A 111 -23.32 -25.61 -5.42
CA GLY A 111 -22.41 -26.65 -4.93
C GLY A 111 -21.14 -26.16 -4.24
N HIS A 112 -21.08 -24.88 -3.83
CA HIS A 112 -19.90 -24.28 -3.18
C HIS A 112 -19.98 -24.17 -1.64
N GLN A 113 -21.08 -24.61 -1.03
CA GLN A 113 -21.27 -24.56 0.42
C GLN A 113 -20.57 -25.74 1.11
N ALA A 114 -19.53 -25.44 1.87
CA ALA A 114 -18.74 -26.45 2.59
C ALA A 114 -19.57 -27.18 3.64
N GLU A 115 -20.39 -26.44 4.37
CA GLU A 115 -21.29 -26.91 5.43
C GLU A 115 -22.41 -27.82 4.91
N ALA A 116 -22.67 -27.80 3.59
CA ALA A 116 -23.67 -28.65 2.97
C ALA A 116 -23.16 -30.07 2.70
N TYR A 117 -21.86 -30.34 2.84
CA TYR A 117 -21.28 -31.67 2.62
C TYR A 117 -22.08 -32.77 3.34
N PRO A 118 -22.43 -33.90 2.67
CA PRO A 118 -22.02 -34.31 1.33
C PRO A 118 -22.90 -33.78 0.17
N ARG A 119 -23.81 -32.84 0.40
CA ARG A 119 -24.62 -32.18 -0.64
C ARG A 119 -23.88 -30.99 -1.25
N ASN A 120 -22.71 -31.23 -1.82
CA ASN A 120 -21.94 -30.20 -2.52
C ASN A 120 -21.06 -30.81 -3.63
N SER A 121 -20.35 -29.95 -4.37
CA SER A 121 -19.46 -30.39 -5.45
C SER A 121 -18.29 -31.26 -4.98
N GLY A 122 -17.81 -31.08 -3.74
CA GLY A 122 -16.73 -31.88 -3.17
C GLY A 122 -17.07 -33.37 -3.17
N ARG A 123 -18.31 -33.73 -2.80
CA ARG A 123 -18.77 -35.13 -2.82
C ARG A 123 -18.80 -35.72 -4.24
N LEU A 124 -19.19 -34.95 -5.25
CA LEU A 124 -19.20 -35.39 -6.64
C LEU A 124 -17.77 -35.74 -7.11
N VAL A 125 -16.81 -34.88 -6.77
CA VAL A 125 -15.39 -35.08 -7.12
C VAL A 125 -14.82 -36.32 -6.44
N GLU A 126 -15.15 -36.57 -5.17
CA GLU A 126 -14.74 -37.81 -4.50
C GLU A 126 -15.23 -39.06 -5.23
N GLU A 127 -16.50 -39.08 -5.66
CA GLU A 127 -17.08 -40.22 -6.38
C GLU A 127 -16.36 -40.45 -7.71
N ALA A 128 -16.02 -39.37 -8.43
CA ALA A 128 -15.26 -39.44 -9.67
C ALA A 128 -13.82 -39.95 -9.45
N VAL A 129 -13.12 -39.41 -8.45
CA VAL A 129 -11.74 -39.82 -8.10
C VAL A 129 -11.70 -41.27 -7.65
N GLU A 130 -12.67 -41.70 -6.84
CA GLU A 130 -12.79 -43.09 -6.41
C GLU A 130 -13.09 -44.03 -7.57
N ALA A 131 -13.90 -43.61 -8.56
CA ALA A 131 -14.14 -44.38 -9.77
C ALA A 131 -12.86 -44.53 -10.62
N ALA A 132 -12.10 -43.46 -10.81
CA ALA A 132 -10.80 -43.51 -11.48
C ALA A 132 -9.79 -44.40 -10.72
N ARG A 133 -9.78 -44.34 -9.39
CA ARG A 133 -8.95 -45.21 -8.54
C ARG A 133 -9.31 -46.69 -8.71
N LYS A 134 -10.60 -47.03 -8.79
CA LYS A 134 -11.06 -48.41 -9.04
C LYS A 134 -10.66 -48.95 -10.41
N LEU A 135 -10.48 -48.07 -11.41
CA LEU A 135 -9.92 -48.43 -12.71
C LEU A 135 -8.39 -48.63 -12.68
N GLY A 136 -7.73 -48.34 -11.55
CA GLY A 136 -6.28 -48.45 -11.40
C GLY A 136 -5.51 -47.26 -11.99
N GLU A 137 -6.12 -46.07 -12.05
CA GLU A 137 -5.43 -44.86 -12.55
C GLU A 137 -4.23 -44.50 -11.67
N ASP A 138 -3.10 -44.19 -12.31
CA ASP A 138 -1.89 -43.72 -11.62
C ASP A 138 -1.89 -42.20 -11.50
N PHE A 139 -2.33 -41.73 -10.34
CA PHE A 139 -2.41 -40.32 -10.01
C PHE A 139 -1.04 -39.61 -9.95
N ALA A 140 0.07 -40.35 -9.85
CA ALA A 140 1.41 -39.75 -9.82
C ALA A 140 1.78 -39.01 -11.12
N THR A 141 1.16 -39.38 -12.25
CA THR A 141 1.36 -38.75 -13.56
C THR A 141 0.87 -37.30 -13.63
N PHE A 142 -0.02 -36.91 -12.71
CA PHE A 142 -0.70 -35.60 -12.69
C PHE A 142 -0.24 -34.69 -11.54
N ASP A 143 0.88 -35.03 -10.90
CA ASP A 143 1.64 -34.16 -10.00
C ASP A 143 2.74 -33.45 -10.82
N ASN A 144 2.32 -32.50 -11.66
CA ASN A 144 3.18 -31.85 -12.66
C ASN A 144 4.31 -31.04 -12.01
N SER A 145 4.03 -30.46 -10.85
CA SER A 145 4.96 -29.68 -10.02
C SER A 145 5.84 -30.53 -9.09
N GLN A 146 5.62 -31.84 -8.99
CA GLN A 146 6.30 -32.71 -8.02
C GLN A 146 6.15 -32.25 -6.56
N SER A 147 5.00 -31.65 -6.23
CA SER A 147 4.65 -31.18 -4.89
C SER A 147 4.16 -32.29 -3.96
N GLY A 148 3.98 -33.51 -4.49
CA GLY A 148 3.29 -34.59 -3.80
C GLY A 148 1.77 -34.50 -3.89
N SER A 149 1.24 -33.55 -4.68
CA SER A 149 -0.20 -33.35 -4.87
C SER A 149 -0.57 -33.38 -6.35
N VAL A 150 -1.74 -33.92 -6.68
CA VAL A 150 -2.28 -33.80 -8.04
C VAL A 150 -2.70 -32.34 -8.28
N ASP A 151 -2.10 -31.71 -9.28
CA ASP A 151 -2.32 -30.29 -9.61
C ASP A 151 -3.09 -30.08 -10.92
N GLY A 152 -3.30 -31.15 -11.70
CA GLY A 152 -4.02 -31.15 -12.98
C GLY A 152 -5.35 -31.92 -12.98
N LEU A 153 -6.13 -31.92 -11.89
CA LEU A 153 -7.43 -32.60 -11.83
C LEU A 153 -8.57 -31.73 -12.35
N VAL A 154 -9.31 -32.24 -13.34
CA VAL A 154 -10.49 -31.61 -13.93
C VAL A 154 -11.67 -32.57 -13.89
N VAL A 155 -12.83 -32.08 -13.44
CA VAL A 155 -14.09 -32.84 -13.48
C VAL A 155 -15.05 -32.14 -14.43
N VAL A 156 -15.42 -32.81 -15.51
CA VAL A 156 -16.44 -32.33 -16.46
C VAL A 156 -17.75 -33.03 -16.14
N PHE A 157 -18.76 -32.29 -15.69
CA PHE A 157 -20.06 -32.85 -15.37
C PHE A 157 -21.04 -32.70 -16.54
N ALA A 158 -21.90 -33.70 -16.72
CA ALA A 158 -22.92 -33.69 -17.77
C ALA A 158 -23.87 -32.52 -17.59
N GLY A 159 -24.24 -31.84 -18.68
CA GLY A 159 -25.15 -30.69 -18.65
C GLY A 159 -24.50 -29.30 -18.65
N PRO A 160 -25.32 -28.22 -18.60
CA PRO A 160 -24.82 -26.86 -18.53
C PRO A 160 -24.39 -26.50 -17.11
N GLY A 161 -23.36 -25.66 -16.98
CA GLY A 161 -22.99 -25.07 -15.69
C GLY A 161 -23.96 -23.98 -15.24
N GLY A 162 -23.97 -23.68 -13.95
CA GLY A 162 -24.78 -22.61 -13.33
C GLY A 162 -24.47 -21.21 -13.85
N ASN A 163 -23.28 -21.00 -14.43
CA ASN A 163 -22.91 -19.79 -15.16
C ASN A 163 -23.80 -19.52 -16.38
N LEU A 164 -24.44 -20.58 -16.92
CA LEU A 164 -25.42 -20.47 -17.99
C LEU A 164 -26.83 -20.36 -17.40
N GLY A 165 -27.28 -19.11 -17.23
CA GLY A 165 -28.65 -18.80 -16.79
C GLY A 165 -28.85 -18.69 -15.29
N GLY A 166 -27.81 -18.83 -14.46
CA GLY A 166 -27.84 -18.49 -13.03
C GLY A 166 -28.72 -19.40 -12.16
N ARG A 167 -29.03 -20.60 -12.65
CA ARG A 167 -29.85 -21.59 -11.95
C ARG A 167 -29.10 -22.21 -10.78
N LYS A 168 -29.55 -21.94 -9.56
CA LYS A 168 -28.86 -22.37 -8.33
C LYS A 168 -28.83 -23.88 -8.09
N ASP A 169 -29.73 -24.62 -8.75
CA ASP A 169 -29.79 -26.09 -8.73
C ASP A 169 -28.81 -26.74 -9.71
N ARG A 170 -27.97 -25.96 -10.38
CA ARG A 170 -26.86 -26.41 -11.24
C ARG A 170 -25.52 -26.17 -10.57
N LEU A 171 -24.52 -27.00 -10.87
CA LEU A 171 -23.16 -26.80 -10.39
C LEU A 171 -22.49 -25.64 -11.11
N TRP A 172 -21.77 -24.78 -10.38
CA TRP A 172 -21.03 -23.68 -10.98
C TRP A 172 -19.61 -24.13 -11.38
N PRO A 173 -19.13 -23.81 -12.59
CA PRO A 173 -17.72 -24.00 -12.94
C PRO A 173 -16.82 -23.16 -12.04
N TRP A 174 -15.85 -23.78 -11.39
CA TRP A 174 -14.94 -23.10 -10.45
C TRP A 174 -13.75 -23.98 -10.09
N LEU A 175 -12.70 -23.34 -9.56
CA LEU A 175 -11.66 -23.98 -8.79
C LEU A 175 -12.08 -24.16 -7.33
N SER A 176 -11.81 -25.33 -6.76
CA SER A 176 -11.98 -25.54 -5.32
C SER A 176 -11.07 -26.63 -4.77
N TYR A 177 -11.20 -26.88 -3.47
CA TYR A 177 -10.47 -27.90 -2.73
C TYR A 177 -11.45 -28.82 -2.01
N LEU A 178 -11.19 -30.13 -1.99
CA LEU A 178 -11.96 -31.09 -1.19
C LEU A 178 -11.94 -30.66 0.29
N SER A 179 -10.79 -30.22 0.79
CA SER A 179 -10.64 -29.70 2.15
C SER A 179 -11.45 -28.44 2.43
N MET A 180 -11.70 -27.61 1.43
CA MET A 180 -12.51 -26.39 1.56
C MET A 180 -14.00 -26.66 1.37
N ASN A 181 -14.39 -27.75 0.73
CA ASN A 181 -15.78 -28.18 0.58
C ASN A 181 -16.23 -29.18 1.66
N GLY A 182 -15.69 -29.08 2.86
CA GLY A 182 -16.12 -29.87 4.02
C GLY A 182 -15.68 -31.33 4.01
N SER A 183 -14.87 -31.75 3.03
CA SER A 183 -14.28 -33.09 3.00
C SER A 183 -12.80 -33.08 3.39
N ARG A 184 -12.12 -34.22 3.21
CA ARG A 184 -10.68 -34.41 3.39
C ARG A 184 -10.02 -34.67 2.04
N PRO A 185 -8.75 -34.26 1.85
CA PRO A 185 -7.98 -34.68 0.70
C PRO A 185 -7.96 -36.21 0.58
N VAL A 186 -8.09 -36.71 -0.66
CA VAL A 186 -7.97 -38.13 -0.96
C VAL A 186 -6.50 -38.48 -1.14
N LEU A 187 -6.04 -39.57 -0.52
CA LEU A 187 -4.69 -40.10 -0.74
C LEU A 187 -4.78 -41.30 -1.69
N ALA A 188 -4.16 -41.18 -2.86
CA ALA A 188 -4.13 -42.25 -3.86
C ALA A 188 -2.74 -42.32 -4.51
N GLY A 189 -2.14 -43.51 -4.56
CA GLY A 189 -0.82 -43.71 -5.17
C GLY A 189 0.30 -42.89 -4.52
N GLY A 190 0.19 -42.57 -3.23
CA GLY A 190 1.16 -41.71 -2.52
C GLY A 190 1.04 -40.21 -2.86
N LYS A 191 0.02 -39.80 -3.63
CA LYS A 191 -0.27 -38.41 -3.93
C LYS A 191 -1.50 -37.91 -3.17
N LYS A 192 -1.48 -36.63 -2.83
CA LYS A 192 -2.62 -35.90 -2.26
C LYS A 192 -3.49 -35.34 -3.39
N ILE A 193 -4.76 -35.67 -3.39
CA ILE A 193 -5.77 -35.10 -4.29
C ILE A 193 -6.65 -34.19 -3.44
N ASP A 194 -6.63 -32.91 -3.75
CA ASP A 194 -7.34 -31.90 -2.96
C ASP A 194 -7.93 -30.84 -3.87
N ARG A 195 -7.09 -30.22 -4.71
CA ARG A 195 -7.51 -29.19 -5.65
C ARG A 195 -8.08 -29.80 -6.92
N TYR A 196 -9.13 -29.19 -7.44
CA TYR A 196 -9.76 -29.55 -8.70
C TYR A 196 -10.42 -28.33 -9.33
N ILE A 197 -10.71 -28.43 -10.63
CA ILE A 197 -11.68 -27.56 -11.29
C ILE A 197 -12.91 -28.36 -11.73
N LEU A 198 -14.09 -27.72 -11.69
CA LEU A 198 -15.30 -28.24 -12.31
C LEU A 198 -15.66 -27.45 -13.56
N VAL A 199 -16.15 -28.15 -14.58
CA VAL A 199 -16.66 -27.52 -15.81
C VAL A 199 -17.93 -28.24 -16.27
N GLY A 200 -18.96 -27.49 -16.65
CA GLY A 200 -20.15 -28.07 -17.27
C GLY A 200 -19.91 -28.40 -18.73
N GLU A 201 -20.38 -29.56 -19.19
CA GLU A 201 -20.20 -30.07 -20.55
C GLU A 201 -20.78 -29.16 -21.65
N GLN A 202 -21.88 -28.45 -21.37
CA GLN A 202 -22.70 -27.83 -22.41
C GLN A 202 -22.53 -26.32 -22.52
N ASN A 203 -22.62 -25.81 -23.75
CA ASN A 203 -22.74 -24.38 -24.04
C ASN A 203 -24.19 -23.88 -23.87
N ALA A 204 -24.43 -22.58 -24.11
CA ALA A 204 -25.75 -21.97 -23.99
C ALA A 204 -26.82 -22.53 -24.97
N ARG A 205 -26.42 -23.27 -26.01
CA ARG A 205 -27.31 -23.97 -26.95
C ARG A 205 -27.61 -25.41 -26.52
N GLY A 206 -27.03 -25.87 -25.41
CA GLY A 206 -27.16 -27.25 -24.94
C GLY A 206 -26.30 -28.26 -25.71
N GLU A 207 -25.33 -27.79 -26.50
CA GLU A 207 -24.39 -28.63 -27.26
C GLU A 207 -23.14 -28.90 -26.42
N PRO A 208 -22.49 -30.07 -26.55
CA PRO A 208 -21.24 -30.35 -25.87
C PRO A 208 -20.11 -29.46 -26.39
N ASN A 209 -19.79 -28.41 -25.63
CA ASN A 209 -18.68 -27.51 -25.91
C ASN A 209 -18.34 -26.71 -24.65
N PHE A 210 -17.36 -27.23 -23.92
CA PHE A 210 -16.89 -26.68 -22.65
C PHE A 210 -15.50 -26.03 -22.76
N VAL A 211 -14.95 -25.87 -23.96
CA VAL A 211 -13.59 -25.34 -24.19
C VAL A 211 -13.40 -23.99 -23.53
N MET A 212 -14.39 -23.09 -23.69
CA MET A 212 -14.33 -21.75 -23.11
C MET A 212 -14.19 -21.81 -21.57
N PRO A 213 -15.21 -22.27 -20.80
CA PRO A 213 -15.09 -22.28 -19.34
C PRO A 213 -13.90 -23.14 -18.87
N PHE A 214 -13.55 -24.22 -19.58
CA PHE A 214 -12.34 -25.00 -19.27
C PHE A 214 -11.08 -24.14 -19.33
N CYS A 215 -10.90 -23.30 -20.36
CA CYS A 215 -9.72 -22.45 -20.45
C CYS A 215 -9.62 -21.45 -19.28
N HIS A 216 -10.74 -20.85 -18.88
CA HIS A 216 -10.80 -19.94 -17.73
C HIS A 216 -10.43 -20.65 -16.43
N GLU A 217 -11.09 -21.78 -16.15
CA GLU A 217 -10.83 -22.55 -14.93
C GLU A 217 -9.41 -23.12 -14.88
N LEU A 218 -8.87 -23.55 -16.02
CA LEU A 218 -7.47 -24.00 -16.11
C LEU A 218 -6.50 -22.86 -15.79
N GLY A 219 -6.86 -21.60 -16.09
CA GLY A 219 -6.13 -20.42 -15.66
C GLY A 219 -5.90 -20.36 -14.14
N HIS A 220 -6.90 -20.73 -13.34
CA HIS A 220 -6.76 -20.81 -11.88
C HIS A 220 -5.81 -21.92 -11.43
N LEU A 221 -5.72 -23.03 -12.16
CA LEU A 221 -4.72 -24.07 -11.86
C LEU A 221 -3.29 -23.60 -12.15
N PHE A 222 -3.09 -22.59 -13.00
CA PHE A 222 -1.83 -21.86 -13.17
C PHE A 222 -1.60 -20.75 -12.12
N GLY A 223 -2.53 -20.55 -11.19
CA GLY A 223 -2.41 -19.56 -10.11
C GLY A 223 -2.90 -18.16 -10.48
N LEU A 224 -3.70 -18.01 -11.53
CA LEU A 224 -4.32 -16.73 -11.89
C LEU A 224 -5.56 -16.44 -11.04
N PRO A 225 -5.76 -15.19 -10.56
CA PRO A 225 -7.01 -14.76 -9.96
C PRO A 225 -8.06 -14.44 -11.03
N ASP A 226 -9.33 -14.35 -10.62
CA ASP A 226 -10.36 -13.68 -11.42
C ASP A 226 -10.03 -12.20 -11.59
N LEU A 227 -10.17 -11.71 -12.81
CA LEU A 227 -9.97 -10.30 -13.16
C LEU A 227 -11.30 -9.59 -13.53
N TYR A 228 -12.43 -10.28 -13.47
CA TYR A 228 -13.75 -9.65 -13.40
C TYR A 228 -14.15 -9.37 -11.95
N ASP A 229 -15.19 -8.55 -11.80
CA ASP A 229 -15.77 -8.19 -10.52
C ASP A 229 -16.87 -9.17 -10.10
N TRP A 230 -16.58 -10.04 -9.12
CA TRP A 230 -17.51 -11.02 -8.56
C TRP A 230 -18.68 -10.39 -7.79
N SER A 231 -18.52 -9.17 -7.27
CA SER A 231 -19.62 -8.41 -6.64
C SER A 231 -20.65 -7.93 -7.67
N SER A 232 -20.33 -8.06 -8.97
CA SER A 232 -21.14 -7.59 -10.09
C SER A 232 -21.30 -6.07 -10.14
N GLY A 233 -20.41 -5.30 -9.50
CA GLY A 233 -20.42 -3.83 -9.57
C GLY A 233 -19.92 -3.27 -10.90
N SER A 234 -19.07 -4.03 -11.60
CA SER A 234 -18.35 -3.61 -12.81
C SER A 234 -18.02 -4.80 -13.74
N PHE A 235 -17.29 -4.57 -14.83
CA PHE A 235 -16.76 -5.62 -15.71
C PHE A 235 -15.29 -5.98 -15.43
N GLY A 236 -14.63 -5.36 -14.44
CA GLY A 236 -13.20 -5.53 -14.19
C GLY A 236 -12.38 -5.21 -15.44
N VAL A 237 -11.47 -6.12 -15.85
CA VAL A 237 -10.71 -5.97 -17.11
C VAL A 237 -11.53 -6.23 -18.39
N GLY A 238 -12.81 -6.59 -18.28
CA GLY A 238 -13.67 -6.85 -19.43
C GLY A 238 -13.12 -7.93 -20.36
N LYS A 239 -13.30 -7.72 -21.67
CA LYS A 239 -12.89 -8.67 -22.71
C LYS A 239 -11.38 -8.65 -23.02
N PHE A 240 -10.60 -7.88 -22.27
CA PHE A 240 -9.15 -7.78 -22.45
C PHE A 240 -8.37 -8.91 -21.78
N ASP A 241 -9.00 -9.77 -20.98
CA ASP A 241 -8.36 -10.95 -20.37
C ASP A 241 -9.26 -12.19 -20.35
N LEU A 242 -8.64 -13.37 -20.43
CA LEU A 242 -9.27 -14.68 -20.23
C LEU A 242 -9.93 -14.81 -18.86
N MET A 243 -9.28 -14.28 -17.82
CA MET A 243 -9.76 -14.24 -16.44
C MET A 243 -10.82 -13.15 -16.23
N GLY A 244 -11.20 -12.43 -17.28
CA GLY A 244 -12.33 -11.51 -17.32
C GLY A 244 -13.43 -12.00 -18.27
N ALA A 245 -14.07 -11.07 -18.98
CA ALA A 245 -15.08 -11.38 -20.00
C ALA A 245 -14.48 -11.87 -21.33
N GLY A 246 -13.15 -11.90 -21.48
CA GLY A 246 -12.45 -12.34 -22.71
C GLY A 246 -12.70 -13.82 -23.02
N LEU A 247 -13.12 -14.58 -22.00
CA LEU A 247 -13.70 -15.91 -22.12
C LEU A 247 -14.74 -16.05 -23.25
N TYR A 248 -15.58 -15.03 -23.46
CA TYR A 248 -16.71 -15.05 -24.41
C TYR A 248 -16.38 -14.37 -25.76
N GLY A 249 -15.13 -14.48 -26.21
CA GLY A 249 -14.57 -13.79 -27.37
C GLY A 249 -15.04 -14.30 -28.75
N GLY A 250 -16.25 -13.92 -29.19
CA GLY A 250 -16.68 -14.18 -30.58
C GLY A 250 -16.75 -15.67 -30.96
N GLY A 251 -16.99 -16.55 -29.98
CA GLY A 251 -17.11 -18.00 -30.14
C GLY A 251 -15.92 -18.83 -29.62
N LYS A 252 -14.85 -18.18 -29.15
CA LYS A 252 -13.68 -18.78 -28.48
C LYS A 252 -13.08 -17.80 -27.46
N PRO A 253 -12.21 -18.21 -26.53
CA PRO A 253 -11.60 -17.25 -25.62
C PRO A 253 -10.61 -16.33 -26.36
N PHE A 254 -10.59 -15.05 -26.01
CA PHE A 254 -9.57 -14.10 -26.43
C PHE A 254 -8.23 -14.33 -25.70
N TRP A 255 -7.18 -13.70 -26.21
CA TRP A 255 -5.85 -13.70 -25.57
C TRP A 255 -5.92 -13.13 -24.14
N PRO A 256 -5.12 -13.67 -23.20
CA PRO A 256 -4.92 -13.07 -21.89
C PRO A 256 -4.23 -11.71 -21.99
N SER A 257 -4.45 -10.85 -21.01
CA SER A 257 -3.87 -9.51 -20.95
C SER A 257 -2.34 -9.52 -20.83
N ALA A 258 -1.75 -8.35 -21.01
CA ALA A 258 -0.34 -8.09 -20.73
C ALA A 258 0.07 -8.56 -19.33
N TRP A 259 -0.78 -8.34 -18.32
CA TRP A 259 -0.51 -8.75 -16.94
C TRP A 259 -0.45 -10.26 -16.82
N THR A 260 -1.47 -10.98 -17.30
CA THR A 260 -1.53 -12.45 -17.23
C THR A 260 -0.36 -13.09 -17.98
N ARG A 261 -0.04 -12.61 -19.19
CA ARG A 261 1.08 -13.14 -19.97
C ARG A 261 2.43 -12.86 -19.34
N ALA A 262 2.60 -11.69 -18.72
CA ALA A 262 3.81 -11.40 -17.96
C ALA A 262 3.89 -12.30 -16.71
N TYR A 263 2.80 -12.41 -15.94
CA TYR A 263 2.72 -13.19 -14.70
C TYR A 263 3.13 -14.64 -14.91
N LEU A 264 2.65 -15.26 -16.00
CA LEU A 264 2.96 -16.64 -16.34
C LEU A 264 4.29 -16.82 -17.11
N GLY A 265 4.99 -15.73 -17.44
CA GLY A 265 6.20 -15.78 -18.27
C GLY A 265 5.95 -16.19 -19.72
N TRP A 266 4.74 -15.96 -20.22
CA TRP A 266 4.32 -16.25 -21.60
C TRP A 266 4.66 -15.15 -22.61
N SER A 267 5.10 -14.00 -22.13
CA SER A 267 5.65 -12.93 -22.97
C SER A 267 6.95 -12.40 -22.38
N GLU A 268 7.80 -11.85 -23.23
CA GLU A 268 8.96 -11.09 -22.79
C GLU A 268 8.48 -9.80 -22.12
N LEU A 269 8.86 -9.59 -20.86
CA LEU A 269 8.62 -8.34 -20.15
C LEU A 269 9.83 -7.42 -20.32
N ARG A 270 9.63 -6.27 -20.97
CA ARG A 270 10.66 -5.26 -21.14
C ARG A 270 10.31 -4.01 -20.35
N GLU A 271 11.16 -3.67 -19.39
CA GLU A 271 11.03 -2.44 -18.63
C GLU A 271 11.45 -1.22 -19.47
N LEU A 272 10.66 -0.15 -19.39
CA LEU A 272 10.91 1.13 -20.06
C LEU A 272 11.19 2.21 -19.00
N ASP A 273 12.45 2.33 -18.62
CA ASP A 273 12.97 3.26 -17.61
C ASP A 273 13.65 4.51 -18.22
N THR A 274 13.63 4.63 -19.55
CA THR A 274 14.31 5.69 -20.29
C THR A 274 13.43 6.36 -21.33
N ASP A 275 13.62 7.68 -21.47
CA ASP A 275 13.03 8.49 -22.54
C ASP A 275 13.39 7.94 -23.92
N GLY A 276 12.42 7.85 -24.82
CA GLY A 276 12.71 7.30 -26.13
C GLY A 276 11.53 7.16 -27.07
N ARG A 277 11.78 6.52 -28.21
CA ARG A 277 10.75 6.08 -29.15
C ARG A 277 10.72 4.57 -29.16
N TYR A 278 9.54 4.03 -29.01
CA TYR A 278 9.31 2.60 -28.88
C TYR A 278 8.33 2.12 -29.95
N GLN A 279 8.52 0.87 -30.37
CA GLN A 279 7.64 0.15 -31.29
C GLN A 279 7.23 -1.16 -30.63
N LEU A 280 6.00 -1.58 -30.88
CA LEU A 280 5.40 -2.74 -30.27
C LEU A 280 4.62 -3.52 -31.33
N ALA A 281 5.09 -4.73 -31.63
CA ALA A 281 4.36 -5.67 -32.49
C ALA A 281 3.10 -6.17 -31.77
N PRO A 282 2.07 -6.65 -32.49
CA PRO A 282 0.91 -7.30 -31.88
C PRO A 282 1.31 -8.48 -30.99
N ALA A 283 0.62 -8.67 -29.87
CA ALA A 283 0.79 -9.79 -28.95
C ALA A 283 0.68 -11.14 -29.69
N GLU A 284 -0.25 -11.22 -30.63
CA GLU A 284 -0.55 -12.37 -31.48
C GLU A 284 0.58 -12.70 -32.47
N LYS A 285 1.56 -11.80 -32.61
CA LYS A 285 2.81 -11.98 -33.38
C LYS A 285 4.05 -11.99 -32.48
N ASN A 286 3.91 -12.45 -31.23
CA ASN A 286 4.96 -12.48 -30.22
C ASN A 286 5.51 -11.09 -29.83
N GLY A 287 4.66 -10.06 -29.88
CA GLY A 287 5.00 -8.75 -29.33
C GLY A 287 5.26 -8.82 -27.82
N PRO A 288 6.32 -8.15 -27.31
CA PRO A 288 6.63 -8.14 -25.88
C PRO A 288 5.54 -7.41 -25.08
N VAL A 289 5.59 -7.54 -23.75
CA VAL A 289 4.89 -6.65 -22.84
C VAL A 289 5.87 -5.57 -22.40
N PHE A 290 5.48 -4.31 -22.48
CA PHE A 290 6.28 -3.20 -21.95
C PHE A 290 5.79 -2.81 -20.56
N LYS A 291 6.68 -2.77 -19.58
CA LYS A 291 6.42 -2.28 -18.22
C LYS A 291 6.97 -0.88 -18.07
N ILE A 292 6.15 0.08 -17.66
CA ILE A 292 6.59 1.42 -17.28
C ILE A 292 6.46 1.49 -15.75
N PRO A 293 7.57 1.37 -15.00
CA PRO A 293 7.52 1.42 -13.54
C PRO A 293 7.08 2.82 -13.09
N THR A 294 6.54 2.93 -11.87
CA THR A 294 6.35 4.22 -11.20
C THR A 294 7.28 4.32 -9.99
N PHE A 295 7.26 5.45 -9.29
CA PHE A 295 7.97 5.59 -8.02
C PHE A 295 7.34 4.78 -6.87
N VAL A 296 6.14 4.23 -7.06
CA VAL A 296 5.55 3.22 -6.18
C VAL A 296 5.84 1.84 -6.78
N PRO A 297 6.75 1.02 -6.22
CA PRO A 297 7.25 -0.16 -6.90
C PRO A 297 6.19 -1.21 -7.30
N GLN A 298 5.11 -1.30 -6.53
CA GLN A 298 4.00 -2.23 -6.77
C GLN A 298 2.96 -1.69 -7.76
N GLU A 299 3.03 -0.41 -8.12
CA GLU A 299 2.07 0.26 -8.98
C GLU A 299 2.74 0.70 -10.28
N TYR A 300 2.23 0.25 -11.43
CA TYR A 300 2.88 0.49 -12.72
C TYR A 300 1.91 0.33 -13.89
N PHE A 301 2.38 0.71 -15.08
CA PHE A 301 1.62 0.54 -16.30
C PHE A 301 2.21 -0.57 -17.17
N LEU A 302 1.36 -1.47 -17.67
CA LEU A 302 1.73 -2.45 -18.70
C LEU A 302 1.12 -2.06 -20.04
N LEU A 303 1.91 -2.21 -21.09
CA LEU A 303 1.53 -1.89 -22.45
C LEU A 303 1.63 -3.14 -23.30
N GLU A 304 0.58 -3.42 -24.06
CA GLU A 304 0.62 -4.37 -25.16
C GLU A 304 -0.07 -3.78 -26.39
N ASN A 305 0.19 -4.36 -27.55
CA ASN A 305 -0.54 -4.03 -28.77
C ASN A 305 -1.33 -5.28 -29.19
N ARG A 306 -2.61 -5.14 -29.51
CA ARG A 306 -3.48 -6.25 -29.92
C ARG A 306 -4.07 -6.02 -31.30
N ALA A 307 -4.34 -7.10 -32.00
CA ALA A 307 -4.92 -7.06 -33.34
C ALA A 307 -5.82 -8.28 -33.58
N PRO A 308 -6.90 -8.14 -34.37
CA PRO A 308 -7.90 -9.17 -34.55
C PRO A 308 -7.39 -10.33 -35.42
N MET A 309 -6.59 -11.23 -34.83
CA MET A 309 -6.00 -12.40 -35.48
C MET A 309 -5.82 -13.54 -34.48
N GLY A 310 -5.64 -14.78 -34.97
CA GLY A 310 -5.49 -15.94 -34.08
C GLY A 310 -6.71 -16.14 -33.18
N MET A 311 -6.51 -16.40 -31.89
CA MET A 311 -7.56 -16.46 -30.86
C MET A 311 -8.31 -15.12 -30.72
N ASP A 312 -7.66 -14.00 -31.05
CA ASP A 312 -8.27 -12.67 -31.09
C ASP A 312 -8.98 -12.33 -32.41
N ALA A 313 -9.20 -13.27 -33.32
CA ALA A 313 -9.87 -12.98 -34.60
C ALA A 313 -11.23 -12.28 -34.48
N GLY A 314 -11.93 -12.42 -33.34
CA GLY A 314 -13.19 -11.73 -33.03
C GLY A 314 -13.04 -10.46 -32.18
N LEU A 315 -11.81 -10.01 -31.89
CA LEU A 315 -11.54 -8.84 -31.07
C LEU A 315 -12.17 -7.60 -31.72
N PHE A 316 -12.88 -6.83 -30.91
CA PHE A 316 -13.69 -5.70 -31.35
C PHE A 316 -12.85 -4.49 -31.80
N GLY A 317 -11.56 -4.44 -31.49
CA GLY A 317 -10.70 -3.34 -31.91
C GLY A 317 -9.26 -3.76 -32.11
N LYS A 318 -8.38 -2.77 -32.31
CA LYS A 318 -6.93 -2.98 -32.42
C LYS A 318 -6.14 -1.75 -32.01
N GLY A 319 -4.93 -1.99 -31.54
CA GLY A 319 -4.00 -0.96 -31.14
C GLY A 319 -3.38 -1.24 -29.77
N LEU A 320 -2.79 -0.19 -29.21
CA LEU A 320 -2.16 -0.25 -27.90
C LEU A 320 -3.23 -0.30 -26.81
N VAL A 321 -3.13 -1.27 -25.91
CA VAL A 321 -3.89 -1.35 -24.66
C VAL A 321 -2.94 -1.02 -23.51
N ILE A 322 -3.40 -0.20 -22.58
CA ILE A 322 -2.63 0.21 -21.41
C ILE A 322 -3.37 -0.34 -20.18
N TYR A 323 -2.64 -1.06 -19.33
CA TYR A 323 -3.15 -1.58 -18.06
C TYR A 323 -2.51 -0.83 -16.92
N HIS A 324 -3.29 -0.41 -15.93
CA HIS A 324 -2.83 0.13 -14.66
C HIS A 324 -2.88 -0.98 -13.62
N VAL A 325 -1.73 -1.33 -13.05
CA VAL A 325 -1.56 -2.46 -12.13
C VAL A 325 -1.16 -1.95 -10.76
N ASP A 326 -1.74 -2.50 -9.69
CA ASP A 326 -1.25 -2.36 -8.31
C ASP A 326 -1.25 -3.71 -7.58
N GLU A 327 -0.06 -4.29 -7.41
CA GLU A 327 0.14 -5.58 -6.76
C GLU A 327 -0.08 -5.57 -5.23
N LYS A 328 -0.37 -4.41 -4.61
CA LYS A 328 -0.85 -4.37 -3.21
C LYS A 328 -2.27 -4.88 -3.06
N VAL A 329 -3.04 -4.91 -4.15
CA VAL A 329 -4.39 -5.49 -4.15
C VAL A 329 -4.26 -7.02 -4.18
N LEU A 330 -4.18 -7.61 -2.99
CA LEU A 330 -3.92 -9.05 -2.83
C LEU A 330 -5.16 -9.94 -3.03
N THR A 331 -6.36 -9.35 -3.16
CA THR A 331 -7.63 -10.10 -3.24
C THR A 331 -8.63 -9.47 -4.20
N ALA A 332 -8.95 -10.21 -5.26
CA ALA A 332 -10.01 -9.93 -6.25
C ALA A 332 -9.87 -8.61 -7.05
N ASN A 333 -10.43 -8.61 -8.25
CA ASN A 333 -10.49 -7.42 -9.13
C ASN A 333 -11.90 -6.79 -9.10
N ASP A 334 -12.43 -6.58 -7.90
CA ASP A 334 -13.85 -6.32 -7.62
C ASP A 334 -14.17 -4.91 -7.13
N ARG A 335 -13.15 -4.08 -6.94
CA ARG A 335 -13.29 -2.70 -6.44
C ARG A 335 -13.13 -1.71 -7.58
N ALA A 336 -14.23 -1.50 -8.30
CA ALA A 336 -14.29 -0.50 -9.35
C ALA A 336 -13.87 0.88 -8.84
N CYS A 337 -12.95 1.52 -9.56
CA CYS A 337 -12.51 2.87 -9.27
C CYS A 337 -12.60 3.75 -10.50
N ILE A 338 -13.26 4.90 -10.35
CA ILE A 338 -13.21 5.99 -11.32
C ILE A 338 -12.57 7.18 -10.63
N GLY A 339 -11.37 7.56 -11.07
CA GLY A 339 -10.66 8.72 -10.55
C GLY A 339 -9.78 8.42 -9.33
N TYR A 340 -10.03 9.10 -8.21
CA TYR A 340 -9.19 9.02 -7.01
C TYR A 340 -9.70 7.94 -6.04
N CYS A 341 -8.97 6.83 -5.90
CA CYS A 341 -9.34 5.75 -5.00
C CYS A 341 -8.11 5.14 -4.31
N PRO A 342 -7.50 5.82 -3.32
CA PRO A 342 -6.28 5.35 -2.64
C PRO A 342 -6.45 4.06 -1.83
N GLU A 343 -7.70 3.71 -1.48
CA GLU A 343 -8.01 2.60 -0.57
C GLU A 343 -8.72 1.43 -1.25
N HIS A 344 -9.31 1.64 -2.44
CA HIS A 344 -10.23 0.70 -3.09
C HIS A 344 -10.11 0.81 -4.61
N HIS A 345 -9.34 -0.08 -5.23
CA HIS A 345 -9.11 -0.12 -6.68
C HIS A 345 -8.78 -1.54 -7.14
N TYR A 346 -8.65 -1.70 -8.45
CA TYR A 346 -8.35 -2.97 -9.12
C TYR A 346 -6.88 -3.40 -8.95
N LEU A 347 -6.64 -4.71 -8.94
CA LEU A 347 -5.32 -5.29 -9.19
C LEU A 347 -4.86 -4.95 -10.61
N VAL A 348 -5.76 -5.07 -11.60
CA VAL A 348 -5.52 -4.74 -13.01
C VAL A 348 -6.72 -3.96 -13.55
N ALA A 349 -6.49 -2.74 -14.00
CA ALA A 349 -7.47 -1.91 -14.70
C ALA A 349 -7.06 -1.71 -16.17
N VAL A 350 -8.03 -1.51 -17.06
CA VAL A 350 -7.77 -1.08 -18.45
C VAL A 350 -7.98 0.42 -18.54
N GLU A 351 -6.94 1.14 -18.95
CA GLU A 351 -7.00 2.58 -19.22
C GLU A 351 -7.72 2.81 -20.55
N GLN A 352 -9.04 3.02 -20.49
CA GLN A 352 -9.91 3.17 -21.68
C GLN A 352 -9.63 4.48 -22.40
N ALA A 353 -9.10 4.40 -23.63
CA ALA A 353 -8.59 5.56 -24.35
C ALA A 353 -9.64 6.66 -24.61
N ASP A 354 -10.91 6.30 -24.77
CA ASP A 354 -12.02 7.24 -24.97
C ASP A 354 -12.44 7.98 -23.70
N GLY A 355 -12.00 7.52 -22.53
CA GLY A 355 -12.31 8.06 -21.22
C GLY A 355 -13.72 7.76 -20.71
N SER A 356 -14.46 6.83 -21.30
CA SER A 356 -15.86 6.56 -20.94
C SER A 356 -16.00 5.79 -19.61
N ASN A 357 -14.97 5.05 -19.19
CA ASN A 357 -14.97 4.19 -17.99
C ASN A 357 -16.15 3.20 -17.99
N GLN A 358 -16.47 2.63 -19.16
CA GLN A 358 -17.62 1.74 -19.33
C GLN A 358 -17.45 0.41 -18.61
N LEU A 359 -16.21 -0.05 -18.44
CA LEU A 359 -15.89 -1.23 -17.65
C LEU A 359 -16.27 -1.03 -16.17
N GLU A 360 -15.83 0.06 -15.56
CA GLU A 360 -16.08 0.44 -14.17
C GLU A 360 -17.56 0.77 -13.94
N ARG A 361 -18.21 1.43 -14.91
CA ARG A 361 -19.64 1.78 -14.86
C ARG A 361 -20.56 0.61 -15.21
N LYS A 362 -20.02 -0.56 -15.53
CA LYS A 362 -20.77 -1.74 -15.97
C LYS A 362 -21.69 -1.45 -17.18
N GLN A 363 -21.22 -0.65 -18.12
CA GLN A 363 -21.97 -0.27 -19.32
C GLN A 363 -21.68 -1.18 -20.51
N ASN A 364 -20.41 -1.52 -20.74
CA ASN A 364 -20.01 -2.56 -21.69
C ASN A 364 -18.71 -3.24 -21.21
N SER A 365 -18.37 -4.38 -21.82
CA SER A 365 -17.19 -5.19 -21.47
C SER A 365 -15.97 -4.92 -22.35
N GLY A 366 -15.92 -3.77 -23.00
CA GLY A 366 -14.87 -3.32 -23.91
C GLY A 366 -15.37 -3.05 -25.33
N ASP A 367 -14.85 -2.00 -25.96
CA ASP A 367 -15.15 -1.61 -27.35
C ASP A 367 -13.95 -0.97 -28.09
N GLU A 368 -14.16 -0.56 -29.35
CA GLU A 368 -13.06 -0.06 -30.21
C GLU A 368 -12.45 1.28 -29.72
N GLY A 369 -13.20 2.00 -28.88
CA GLY A 369 -12.80 3.28 -28.27
C GLY A 369 -11.75 3.13 -27.19
N ASP A 370 -11.62 1.94 -26.60
CA ASP A 370 -10.68 1.66 -25.50
C ASP A 370 -9.21 1.58 -25.93
N PHE A 371 -8.96 1.34 -27.22
CA PHE A 371 -7.60 1.18 -27.76
C PHE A 371 -6.95 2.53 -28.06
N PHE A 372 -5.62 2.61 -27.94
CA PHE A 372 -4.83 3.75 -28.43
C PHE A 372 -4.19 3.47 -29.80
N PRO A 373 -4.40 4.32 -30.83
CA PRO A 373 -5.28 5.47 -30.82
C PRO A 373 -6.77 5.14 -30.99
N GLY A 374 -7.12 3.90 -31.37
CA GLY A 374 -8.51 3.43 -31.48
C GLY A 374 -9.38 4.28 -32.41
N THR A 375 -10.70 4.15 -32.26
CA THR A 375 -11.68 4.98 -32.99
C THR A 375 -11.74 6.41 -32.47
N SER A 376 -11.47 6.61 -31.18
CA SER A 376 -11.41 7.92 -30.50
C SER A 376 -10.17 8.75 -30.87
N ARG A 377 -9.23 8.17 -31.64
CA ARG A 377 -7.99 8.80 -32.13
C ARG A 377 -7.13 9.41 -31.02
N VAL A 378 -7.13 8.84 -29.83
CA VAL A 378 -6.36 9.36 -28.68
C VAL A 378 -4.89 9.00 -28.82
N ARG A 379 -4.05 10.00 -29.05
CA ARG A 379 -2.61 9.80 -29.39
C ARG A 379 -1.65 10.07 -28.25
N SER A 380 -2.16 10.20 -27.03
CA SER A 380 -1.38 10.51 -25.85
C SER A 380 -1.99 9.90 -24.60
N PHE A 381 -1.14 9.39 -23.71
CA PHE A 381 -1.50 8.92 -22.37
C PHE A 381 -0.56 9.60 -21.36
N ASN A 382 -1.13 10.33 -20.41
CA ASN A 382 -0.40 11.09 -19.39
C ASN A 382 -1.35 11.42 -18.22
N ASP A 383 -0.84 12.08 -17.18
CA ASP A 383 -1.60 12.48 -15.98
C ASP A 383 -2.83 13.40 -16.22
N SER A 384 -3.07 13.82 -17.47
CA SER A 384 -4.18 14.69 -17.88
C SER A 384 -4.99 14.17 -19.07
N THR A 385 -4.70 12.97 -19.59
CA THR A 385 -5.39 12.42 -20.78
C THR A 385 -6.91 12.26 -20.58
N GLY A 386 -7.37 11.98 -19.36
CA GLY A 386 -8.77 11.80 -18.97
C GLY A 386 -9.31 12.89 -18.03
N MET A 387 -8.89 14.15 -18.20
CA MET A 387 -9.37 15.27 -17.37
C MET A 387 -10.38 16.14 -18.15
N GLY A 388 -11.50 15.54 -18.57
CA GLY A 388 -12.62 16.26 -19.18
C GLY A 388 -13.37 17.18 -18.18
N GLU A 389 -14.50 17.78 -18.59
CA GLU A 389 -15.28 18.73 -17.78
C GLU A 389 -15.73 18.19 -16.41
N LYS A 390 -15.72 16.86 -16.22
CA LYS A 390 -15.84 16.19 -14.93
C LYS A 390 -14.45 15.74 -14.48
N TYR A 391 -13.98 16.27 -13.36
CA TYR A 391 -12.68 15.93 -12.77
C TYR A 391 -12.53 14.40 -12.64
N MET A 392 -11.41 13.86 -13.15
CA MET A 392 -10.96 12.47 -12.96
C MET A 392 -11.80 11.37 -13.65
N GLU A 393 -12.44 11.64 -14.79
CA GLU A 393 -13.10 10.63 -15.62
C GLU A 393 -12.27 10.29 -16.88
N GLY A 394 -11.73 9.07 -16.96
CA GLY A 394 -11.11 8.50 -18.17
C GLY A 394 -9.63 8.18 -18.04
N ALA A 395 -9.01 7.71 -19.13
CA ALA A 395 -7.64 7.20 -19.08
C ALA A 395 -6.63 8.21 -18.52
N SER A 396 -5.87 7.80 -17.52
CA SER A 396 -4.96 8.66 -16.76
C SER A 396 -3.69 7.92 -16.38
N ALA A 397 -2.55 8.57 -16.54
CA ALA A 397 -1.28 8.04 -16.02
C ALA A 397 -1.08 8.32 -14.52
N ARG A 398 -2.11 8.81 -13.80
CA ARG A 398 -2.00 9.05 -12.36
C ARG A 398 -1.97 7.74 -11.59
N LEU A 399 -1.38 7.79 -10.41
CA LEU A 399 -1.51 6.70 -9.45
C LEU A 399 -2.93 6.67 -8.85
N TRP A 400 -3.32 5.54 -8.25
CA TRP A 400 -4.63 5.34 -7.63
C TRP A 400 -4.93 6.32 -6.50
N ASN A 401 -3.88 6.78 -5.81
CA ASN A 401 -3.94 7.88 -4.84
C ASN A 401 -3.88 9.27 -5.51
N GLY A 402 -4.23 9.39 -6.79
CA GLY A 402 -4.32 10.63 -7.55
C GLY A 402 -3.00 11.32 -7.88
N GLU A 403 -1.89 10.77 -7.43
CA GLU A 403 -0.58 11.37 -7.62
C GLU A 403 -0.15 11.34 -9.08
N LEU A 404 0.64 12.35 -9.46
CA LEU A 404 1.17 12.43 -10.82
C LEU A 404 2.28 11.38 -10.96
N SER A 405 2.13 10.41 -11.85
CA SER A 405 3.23 9.48 -12.13
C SER A 405 4.37 10.19 -12.85
N GLY A 406 4.07 11.24 -13.63
CA GLY A 406 5.02 11.90 -14.51
C GLY A 406 5.27 11.13 -15.83
N ILE A 407 4.55 10.04 -16.08
CA ILE A 407 4.63 9.24 -17.30
C ILE A 407 3.87 9.95 -18.43
N ARG A 408 4.51 10.06 -19.60
CA ARG A 408 3.87 10.62 -20.79
C ARG A 408 4.21 9.82 -22.05
N LEU A 409 3.19 9.19 -22.61
CA LEU A 409 3.23 8.60 -23.94
C LEU A 409 2.64 9.61 -24.91
N ASN A 410 3.36 9.90 -25.98
CA ASN A 410 2.93 10.85 -27.01
C ASN A 410 3.10 10.24 -28.40
N ARG A 411 2.35 10.80 -29.36
CA ARG A 411 2.42 10.40 -30.77
C ARG A 411 2.15 8.90 -30.93
N ILE A 412 1.22 8.36 -30.15
CA ILE A 412 0.76 6.97 -30.29
C ILE A 412 0.19 6.81 -31.70
N LYS A 413 0.69 5.81 -32.43
CA LYS A 413 0.34 5.53 -33.82
C LYS A 413 0.27 4.03 -34.03
N LEU A 414 -0.70 3.61 -34.83
CA LEU A 414 -0.79 2.25 -35.37
C LEU A 414 -0.50 2.30 -36.88
N ARG A 415 0.45 1.50 -37.37
CA ARG A 415 0.75 1.35 -38.81
C ARG A 415 0.91 -0.13 -39.14
N GLN A 416 0.08 -0.65 -40.05
CA GLN A 416 0.11 -2.09 -40.43
C GLN A 416 0.16 -3.00 -39.19
N ASP A 417 -0.73 -2.70 -38.23
CA ASP A 417 -0.87 -3.35 -36.92
C ASP A 417 0.33 -3.20 -35.97
N GLN A 418 1.40 -2.49 -36.31
CA GLN A 418 2.48 -2.15 -35.38
C GLN A 418 2.19 -0.84 -34.65
N ALA A 419 2.18 -0.88 -33.31
CA ALA A 419 2.07 0.32 -32.49
C ALA A 419 3.42 1.01 -32.32
N SER A 420 3.41 2.34 -32.21
CA SER A 420 4.61 3.14 -31.91
C SER A 420 4.24 4.37 -31.09
N PHE A 421 5.13 4.79 -30.20
CA PHE A 421 4.94 5.96 -29.34
C PHE A 421 6.28 6.58 -28.91
N SER A 422 6.23 7.79 -28.38
CA SER A 422 7.35 8.46 -27.71
C SER A 422 7.08 8.50 -26.22
N LEU A 423 7.99 7.96 -25.40
CA LEU A 423 7.92 7.97 -23.94
C LEU A 423 8.74 9.13 -23.39
N LYS A 424 8.16 9.83 -22.42
CA LYS A 424 8.83 10.79 -21.55
C LYS A 424 8.53 10.49 -20.10
N LEU A 425 9.58 10.38 -19.29
CA LEU A 425 9.51 10.09 -17.87
C LEU A 425 9.91 11.34 -17.08
N ASN A 426 8.92 12.02 -16.50
CA ASN A 426 9.11 13.13 -15.56
C ASN A 426 8.78 12.68 -14.13
N GLN A 427 9.12 11.43 -13.80
CA GLN A 427 8.76 10.86 -12.50
C GLN A 427 9.57 11.53 -11.38
N PRO A 428 8.96 11.83 -10.23
CA PRO A 428 9.71 12.24 -9.05
C PRO A 428 10.65 11.11 -8.64
N LYS A 429 11.95 11.41 -8.51
CA LYS A 429 13.00 10.41 -8.23
C LYS A 429 12.98 9.85 -6.79
N SER A 430 11.89 10.03 -6.02
CA SER A 430 11.76 9.49 -4.66
C SER A 430 10.30 9.29 -4.23
N PRO A 431 9.95 8.15 -3.60
CA PRO A 431 8.62 7.83 -3.06
C PRO A 431 8.15 8.67 -1.85
N ASP A 432 8.98 9.56 -1.29
CA ASP A 432 8.66 10.37 -0.11
C ASP A 432 7.74 11.59 -0.35
N LEU A 433 7.24 11.78 -1.57
CA LEU A 433 6.51 13.01 -1.96
C LEU A 433 4.98 12.91 -1.85
N VAL A 434 4.44 11.77 -1.40
CA VAL A 434 3.14 11.29 -1.89
C VAL A 434 1.93 11.49 -0.94
N THR A 435 1.77 12.66 -0.30
CA THR A 435 0.47 13.09 0.28
C THR A 435 0.48 14.57 0.64
N ARG A 436 0.33 15.52 -0.30
CA ARG A 436 0.26 16.94 0.10
C ARG A 436 -0.63 17.80 -0.81
N GLU A 437 -1.82 18.15 -0.34
CA GLU A 437 -2.70 19.20 -0.88
C GLU A 437 -2.15 20.63 -0.61
N LEU A 438 -2.93 21.68 -0.93
CA LEU A 438 -2.73 23.01 -0.35
C LEU A 438 -2.81 22.90 1.17
N ARG A 439 -1.71 23.22 1.84
CA ARG A 439 -1.61 23.15 3.29
C ARG A 439 -0.74 24.26 3.84
N LEU A 440 -0.91 24.54 5.13
CA LEU A 440 0.07 25.32 5.88
C LEU A 440 1.36 24.48 5.97
N TYR A 441 2.44 24.96 5.36
CA TYR A 441 3.73 24.28 5.41
C TYR A 441 4.49 24.62 6.68
N GLU A 442 4.56 25.91 6.96
CA GLU A 442 5.06 26.49 8.20
C GLU A 442 4.45 27.89 8.35
N PHE A 443 4.70 28.53 9.48
CA PHE A 443 4.40 29.95 9.66
C PHE A 443 5.56 30.60 10.39
N ARG A 444 5.78 31.89 10.12
CA ARG A 444 6.75 32.71 10.84
C ARG A 444 6.03 33.77 11.64
N ILE A 445 6.60 34.10 12.79
CA ILE A 445 6.21 35.25 13.60
C ILE A 445 7.33 36.26 13.51
N ILE A 446 6.99 37.50 13.17
CA ILE A 446 7.89 38.65 13.32
C ILE A 446 7.35 39.47 14.47
N ASP A 447 8.09 39.47 15.57
CA ASP A 447 7.86 40.37 16.69
C ASP A 447 8.20 41.82 16.27
N LEU A 448 7.21 42.71 16.35
CA LEU A 448 7.33 44.13 16.02
C LEU A 448 7.42 45.01 17.28
N GLY A 449 7.41 44.39 18.47
CA GLY A 449 7.62 45.04 19.76
C GLY A 449 9.10 45.20 20.06
N ASN A 450 9.57 44.52 21.10
CA ASN A 450 10.95 44.61 21.56
C ASN A 450 11.94 43.72 20.76
N GLY A 451 11.44 42.80 19.93
CA GLY A 451 12.24 41.96 19.04
C GLY A 451 12.90 40.76 19.72
N ASP A 452 12.50 40.42 20.95
CA ASP A 452 13.06 39.31 21.71
C ASP A 452 12.40 37.95 21.43
N SER A 453 11.48 37.92 20.45
CA SER A 453 10.73 36.74 19.99
C SER A 453 9.70 36.22 21.01
N VAL A 454 9.41 36.96 22.07
CA VAL A 454 8.30 36.71 23.00
C VAL A 454 7.21 37.73 22.73
N LEU A 455 5.99 37.26 22.45
CA LEU A 455 4.86 38.16 22.14
C LEU A 455 4.22 38.67 23.43
N GLU A 456 4.66 39.81 23.96
CA GLU A 456 4.21 40.33 25.25
C GLU A 456 2.89 41.13 25.15
N PRO A 457 2.10 41.25 26.24
CA PRO A 457 0.91 42.11 26.26
C PRO A 457 1.22 43.54 25.82
N GLY A 458 0.44 44.06 24.85
CA GLY A 458 0.62 45.40 24.28
C GLY A 458 1.44 45.45 23.00
N GLU A 459 2.20 44.40 22.69
CA GLU A 459 3.04 44.34 21.48
C GLU A 459 2.26 44.01 20.22
N GLU A 460 2.85 44.35 19.07
CA GLU A 460 2.37 43.96 17.76
C GLU A 460 3.27 42.89 17.15
N PHE A 461 2.69 42.03 16.32
CA PHE A 461 3.45 41.05 15.57
C PHE A 461 2.83 40.77 14.21
N LYS A 462 3.65 40.20 13.33
CA LYS A 462 3.26 39.75 12.00
C LYS A 462 3.27 38.23 11.94
N LEU A 463 2.12 37.63 11.63
CA LEU A 463 2.02 36.21 11.28
C LEU A 463 2.15 36.05 9.76
N LEU A 464 3.16 35.30 9.34
CA LEU A 464 3.47 35.01 7.94
C LEU A 464 3.25 33.51 7.66
N PRO A 465 2.07 33.09 7.18
CA PRO A 465 1.85 31.73 6.73
C PRO A 465 2.67 31.43 5.46
N VAL A 466 3.34 30.29 5.44
CA VAL A 466 3.90 29.72 4.22
C VAL A 466 2.97 28.63 3.73
N VAL A 467 2.30 28.90 2.62
CA VAL A 467 1.40 27.95 1.98
C VAL A 467 2.21 27.15 0.99
N SER A 468 2.06 25.83 1.06
CA SER A 468 2.67 24.95 0.09
C SER A 468 1.61 24.29 -0.75
N ASN A 469 1.80 24.34 -2.07
CA ASN A 469 1.10 23.49 -3.00
C ASN A 469 2.01 22.32 -3.37
N GLN A 470 1.65 21.12 -2.99
CA GLN A 470 2.37 19.91 -3.35
C GLN A 470 1.49 18.96 -4.20
N GLY A 471 0.28 19.44 -4.56
CA GLY A 471 -0.65 18.77 -5.47
C GLY A 471 -0.59 19.38 -6.87
N VAL A 472 -1.73 19.48 -7.56
CA VAL A 472 -1.79 20.08 -8.91
C VAL A 472 -1.76 21.61 -8.88
N LYS A 473 -1.44 22.25 -10.02
CA LYS A 473 -1.47 23.72 -10.12
C LYS A 473 -2.85 24.25 -9.73
N VAL A 474 -2.91 25.12 -8.73
CA VAL A 474 -4.15 25.77 -8.30
C VAL A 474 -4.19 27.21 -8.82
N GLY A 475 -5.41 27.73 -8.96
CA GLY A 475 -5.65 29.14 -9.29
C GLY A 475 -5.22 30.07 -8.16
N LYS A 476 -5.78 31.28 -8.13
CA LYS A 476 -5.50 32.24 -7.05
C LYS A 476 -6.01 31.69 -5.71
N VAL A 477 -5.21 31.86 -4.67
CA VAL A 477 -5.51 31.42 -3.30
C VAL A 477 -5.71 32.63 -2.41
N LYS A 478 -6.61 32.52 -1.44
CA LYS A 478 -6.85 33.48 -0.37
C LYS A 478 -6.73 32.77 0.97
N LEU A 479 -6.31 33.51 1.97
CA LEU A 479 -6.12 33.07 3.35
C LEU A 479 -7.02 33.90 4.23
N ALA A 480 -7.86 33.26 5.04
CA ALA A 480 -8.68 33.95 6.04
C ALA A 480 -8.27 33.50 7.45
N LEU A 481 -7.97 34.47 8.32
CA LEU A 481 -7.54 34.21 9.68
C LEU A 481 -8.68 34.51 10.66
N SER A 482 -9.05 33.52 11.45
CA SER A 482 -9.87 33.69 12.64
C SER A 482 -8.97 33.60 13.87
N ALA A 483 -8.88 34.70 14.61
CA ALA A 483 -8.00 34.84 15.76
C ALA A 483 -8.79 35.34 16.98
N PRO A 484 -9.53 34.46 17.68
CA PRO A 484 -10.40 34.87 18.79
C PRO A 484 -9.62 35.66 19.87
N GLY A 485 -10.02 36.91 20.09
CA GLY A 485 -9.41 37.78 21.08
C GLY A 485 -8.11 38.49 20.64
N LEU A 486 -7.64 38.26 19.42
CA LEU A 486 -6.69 39.14 18.74
C LEU A 486 -7.44 39.95 17.67
N TRP A 487 -6.97 41.17 17.39
CA TRP A 487 -7.54 42.00 16.34
C TRP A 487 -6.58 42.05 15.15
N PRO A 488 -6.78 41.20 14.12
CA PRO A 488 -5.98 41.29 12.91
C PRO A 488 -6.38 42.56 12.14
N GLU A 489 -5.39 43.29 11.63
CA GLU A 489 -5.62 44.48 10.80
C GLU A 489 -6.39 44.14 9.50
N ALA A 490 -6.15 42.94 8.97
CA ALA A 490 -6.90 42.37 7.85
C ALA A 490 -7.32 40.92 8.18
N ALA A 491 -8.59 40.59 7.97
CA ALA A 491 -9.10 39.22 8.18
C ALA A 491 -8.77 38.27 7.00
N GLU A 492 -8.45 38.81 5.81
CA GLU A 492 -8.15 38.04 4.60
C GLU A 492 -6.91 38.60 3.88
N ILE A 493 -6.08 37.71 3.34
CA ILE A 493 -4.94 38.04 2.45
C ILE A 493 -5.01 37.21 1.19
N ARG A 494 -4.60 37.78 0.07
CA ARG A 494 -4.59 37.12 -1.24
C ARG A 494 -3.16 36.87 -1.72
N LEU A 495 -2.89 35.62 -2.10
CA LEU A 495 -1.58 35.24 -2.62
C LEU A 495 -1.39 35.72 -4.06
N SER A 496 -0.15 36.09 -4.38
CA SER A 496 0.22 36.64 -5.68
C SER A 496 0.34 35.53 -6.74
N GLY A 497 -0.73 35.38 -7.52
CA GLY A 497 -0.76 34.49 -8.69
C GLY A 497 -1.09 33.03 -8.35
N PRO A 498 -1.11 32.15 -9.39
CA PRO A 498 -1.38 30.72 -9.21
C PRO A 498 -0.21 30.01 -8.53
N LEU A 499 -0.53 29.02 -7.72
CA LEU A 499 0.46 28.18 -7.02
C LEU A 499 0.72 26.91 -7.83
N LYS A 500 1.97 26.67 -8.23
CA LYS A 500 2.39 25.47 -8.97
C LYS A 500 2.64 24.27 -8.03
N PRO A 501 2.61 23.03 -8.54
CA PRO A 501 3.06 21.86 -7.78
C PRO A 501 4.48 22.05 -7.24
N GLY A 502 4.71 21.64 -6.00
CA GLY A 502 5.97 21.79 -5.27
C GLY A 502 6.28 23.21 -4.80
N GLN A 503 5.50 24.22 -5.20
CA GLN A 503 5.76 25.62 -4.88
C GLN A 503 5.35 25.92 -3.43
N ARG A 504 6.23 26.63 -2.72
CA ARG A 504 5.94 27.27 -1.45
C ARG A 504 5.86 28.76 -1.68
N ILE A 505 4.85 29.39 -1.11
CA ILE A 505 4.70 30.83 -1.14
C ILE A 505 4.45 31.33 0.27
N GLU A 506 5.26 32.28 0.67
CA GLU A 506 5.01 33.03 1.88
C GLU A 506 3.95 34.10 1.59
N ALA A 507 2.98 34.21 2.48
CA ALA A 507 1.89 35.16 2.35
C ALA A 507 2.37 36.56 2.77
N GLU A 508 2.87 37.36 1.82
CA GLU A 508 3.16 38.79 2.04
C GLU A 508 1.94 39.65 1.67
N PRO A 509 1.53 40.65 2.50
CA PRO A 509 2.25 41.21 3.64
C PRO A 509 1.92 40.55 5.00
N GLY A 510 1.43 39.31 5.07
CA GLY A 510 1.10 38.64 6.34
C GLY A 510 -0.03 39.29 7.14
N PHE A 511 -0.45 38.62 8.21
CA PHE A 511 -1.46 39.13 9.13
C PHE A 511 -0.76 39.93 10.23
N ARG A 512 -1.03 41.22 10.35
CA ARG A 512 -0.58 42.04 11.48
C ARG A 512 -1.61 41.95 12.61
N LEU A 513 -1.17 41.60 13.81
CA LEU A 513 -2.01 41.45 15.00
C LEU A 513 -1.42 42.21 16.18
N LYS A 514 -2.29 42.71 17.07
CA LYS A 514 -1.90 43.32 18.34
C LYS A 514 -2.32 42.46 19.52
N VAL A 515 -1.40 42.25 20.46
CA VAL A 515 -1.68 41.57 21.72
C VAL A 515 -2.40 42.52 22.69
N PRO A 516 -3.55 42.15 23.26
CA PRO A 516 -4.25 42.99 24.23
C PRO A 516 -3.44 43.16 25.52
N GLU A 517 -3.35 44.38 26.03
CA GLU A 517 -2.66 44.69 27.31
C GLU A 517 -3.27 43.96 28.52
N SER A 518 -4.55 43.57 28.44
CA SER A 518 -5.28 42.91 29.51
C SER A 518 -5.02 41.40 29.62
N TRP A 519 -4.18 40.83 28.76
CA TRP A 519 -3.89 39.39 28.77
C TRP A 519 -2.86 39.01 29.84
N PRO A 520 -2.96 37.79 30.41
CA PRO A 520 -2.06 37.35 31.47
C PRO A 520 -0.62 37.21 30.95
N GLU A 521 0.33 37.12 31.87
CA GLU A 521 1.77 37.01 31.56
C GLU A 521 2.12 35.83 30.65
N ALA A 522 1.32 34.76 30.58
CA ALA A 522 1.44 33.71 29.57
C ALA A 522 0.08 33.06 29.24
N LYS A 523 -0.19 32.83 27.95
CA LYS A 523 -1.43 32.22 27.44
C LYS A 523 -1.19 31.50 26.12
N GLN A 524 -1.72 30.28 25.98
CA GLN A 524 -1.79 29.59 24.69
C GLN A 524 -3.06 29.97 23.94
N LEU A 525 -2.93 30.15 22.62
CA LEU A 525 -4.01 30.56 21.74
C LEU A 525 -4.01 29.70 20.47
N THR A 526 -5.17 29.14 20.15
CA THR A 526 -5.42 28.49 18.86
C THR A 526 -6.02 29.50 17.89
N LEU A 527 -5.32 29.76 16.78
CA LEU A 527 -5.85 30.48 15.62
C LEU A 527 -6.32 29.47 14.56
N HIS A 528 -7.28 29.89 13.74
CA HIS A 528 -7.75 29.12 12.61
C HIS A 528 -7.43 29.85 11.31
N LEU A 529 -6.71 29.20 10.41
CA LEU A 529 -6.36 29.70 9.10
C LEU A 529 -7.12 28.90 8.03
N ALA A 530 -8.09 29.53 7.36
CA ALA A 530 -8.73 28.94 6.20
C ALA A 530 -7.91 29.24 4.93
N ILE A 531 -7.47 28.19 4.25
CA ILE A 531 -6.80 28.22 2.95
C ILE A 531 -7.84 27.90 1.89
N GLU A 532 -8.19 28.90 1.07
CA GLU A 532 -9.29 28.80 0.12
C GLU A 532 -8.83 29.17 -1.30
N THR A 533 -9.35 28.46 -2.29
CA THR A 533 -9.26 28.93 -3.68
C THR A 533 -10.29 30.03 -3.92
N TRP A 534 -9.98 31.01 -4.78
CA TRP A 534 -10.89 32.14 -5.02
C TRP A 534 -12.27 31.73 -5.54
N LEU A 535 -12.36 30.61 -6.25
CA LEU A 535 -13.61 30.09 -6.78
C LEU A 535 -14.43 29.30 -5.75
N GLY A 536 -13.92 29.11 -4.52
CA GLY A 536 -14.62 28.40 -3.44
C GLY A 536 -14.61 26.88 -3.58
N ASN A 537 -13.99 26.33 -4.63
CA ASN A 537 -13.98 24.90 -4.92
C ASN A 537 -13.08 24.07 -3.98
N PHE A 538 -12.28 24.74 -3.16
CA PHE A 538 -11.43 24.12 -2.15
C PHE A 538 -11.30 25.05 -0.95
N ARG A 539 -11.43 24.46 0.23
CA ARG A 539 -11.21 25.09 1.53
C ARG A 539 -10.56 24.08 2.47
N LYS A 540 -9.47 24.48 3.12
CA LYS A 540 -8.83 23.74 4.21
C LYS A 540 -8.68 24.63 5.42
N ASP A 541 -9.19 24.20 6.57
CA ASP A 541 -9.00 24.91 7.83
C ASP A 541 -7.80 24.29 8.59
N GLU A 542 -6.78 25.11 8.82
CA GLU A 542 -5.55 24.76 9.54
C GLU A 542 -5.53 25.42 10.92
N LYS A 543 -4.91 24.77 11.90
CA LYS A 543 -4.74 25.31 13.25
C LYS A 543 -3.34 25.88 13.43
N ILE A 544 -3.24 27.05 14.04
CA ILE A 544 -1.97 27.68 14.43
C ILE A 544 -1.99 27.86 15.94
N GLU A 545 -1.09 27.18 16.63
CA GLU A 545 -0.95 27.26 18.09
C GLU A 545 0.15 28.27 18.45
N LEU A 546 -0.23 29.39 19.05
CA LEU A 546 0.68 30.43 19.52
C LEU A 546 0.71 30.50 21.05
N VAL A 547 1.85 30.91 21.58
CA VAL A 547 1.99 31.30 22.99
C VAL A 547 2.22 32.80 23.03
N ILE A 548 1.36 33.48 23.76
CA ILE A 548 1.45 34.91 24.06
C ILE A 548 1.95 35.06 25.48
N GLY A 549 2.82 36.03 25.70
CA GLY A 549 3.49 36.30 26.97
C GLY A 549 4.65 35.36 27.23
N ARG A 550 5.27 35.49 28.40
CA ARG A 550 6.49 34.81 28.81
C ARG A 550 6.16 33.55 29.64
N PRO A 551 6.18 32.34 29.06
CA PRO A 551 6.05 31.12 29.83
C PRO A 551 7.29 30.88 30.70
N GLU A 552 7.14 30.13 31.79
CA GLU A 552 8.29 29.80 32.65
C GLU A 552 9.26 28.77 32.04
N ILE A 553 8.82 28.08 30.98
CA ILE A 553 9.52 26.96 30.34
C ILE A 553 9.90 27.33 28.90
N VAL A 554 11.15 27.05 28.52
CA VAL A 554 11.58 27.03 27.11
C VAL A 554 11.93 25.61 26.69
N LEU A 555 11.44 25.21 25.53
CA LEU A 555 11.77 23.97 24.83
C LEU A 555 12.77 24.29 23.72
N VAL A 556 14.02 23.91 23.91
CA VAL A 556 15.10 24.07 22.94
C VAL A 556 15.22 22.78 22.12
N VAL A 557 15.09 22.89 20.81
CA VAL A 557 15.20 21.79 19.85
C VAL A 557 16.52 21.94 19.11
N ASP A 558 17.49 21.12 19.48
CA ASP A 558 18.85 21.14 18.94
C ASP A 558 19.02 20.03 17.89
N ASP A 559 19.73 20.32 16.80
CA ASP A 559 20.04 19.39 15.69
C ASP A 559 18.86 18.82 14.88
N SER A 560 17.77 19.58 14.73
CA SER A 560 16.69 19.34 13.74
C SER A 560 16.05 17.93 13.79
N GLY A 561 15.45 17.56 14.93
CA GLY A 561 14.72 16.30 15.06
C GLY A 561 13.45 16.19 14.19
N LEU A 562 13.08 14.96 13.81
CA LEU A 562 11.91 14.54 13.02
C LEU A 562 10.55 14.87 13.71
N GLY A 563 10.23 16.16 13.91
CA GLY A 563 8.96 16.57 14.54
C GLY A 563 8.88 16.33 16.05
N LEU A 564 10.03 16.05 16.71
CA LEU A 564 10.13 15.74 18.15
C LEU A 564 9.45 16.81 19.03
N LYS A 565 9.57 18.08 18.66
CA LYS A 565 8.97 19.24 19.36
C LYS A 565 7.47 19.07 19.63
N ASN A 566 6.74 18.43 18.73
CA ASN A 566 5.29 18.26 18.87
C ASN A 566 4.95 17.31 20.02
N TYR A 567 5.70 16.20 20.17
CA TYR A 567 5.47 15.23 21.25
C TYR A 567 5.66 15.85 22.64
N TYR A 568 6.66 16.73 22.82
CA TYR A 568 6.89 17.42 24.09
C TYR A 568 5.88 18.53 24.33
N ARG A 569 5.56 19.34 23.31
CA ARG A 569 4.53 20.38 23.43
C ARG A 569 3.19 19.78 23.85
N GLU A 570 2.77 18.68 23.24
CA GLU A 570 1.55 17.97 23.61
C GLU A 570 1.60 17.40 25.03
N SER A 571 2.76 16.84 25.43
CA SER A 571 2.94 16.27 26.77
C SER A 571 2.95 17.37 27.85
N LEU A 572 3.59 18.51 27.59
CA LEU A 572 3.58 19.69 28.46
C LEU A 572 2.18 20.27 28.58
N TRP A 573 1.47 20.39 27.46
CA TRP A 573 0.07 20.83 27.44
C TRP A 573 -0.82 19.95 28.32
N ARG A 574 -0.70 18.62 28.19
CA ARG A 574 -1.43 17.66 29.05
C ARG A 574 -1.02 17.76 30.53
N ALA A 575 0.20 18.18 30.81
CA ALA A 575 0.66 18.49 32.17
C ALA A 575 0.20 19.89 32.66
N GLY A 576 -0.57 20.63 31.87
CA GLY A 576 -1.05 21.97 32.20
C GLY A 576 0.04 23.05 32.12
N LYS A 577 1.09 22.80 31.32
CA LYS A 577 2.23 23.70 31.15
C LYS A 577 2.28 24.27 29.75
N ILE A 578 2.71 25.53 29.67
CA ILE A 578 2.92 26.28 28.43
C ILE A 578 4.41 26.51 28.31
N CYS A 579 4.96 26.41 27.10
CA CYS A 579 6.38 26.63 26.84
C CYS A 579 6.62 27.50 25.62
N HIS A 580 7.69 28.27 25.63
CA HIS A 580 8.26 28.88 24.44
C HIS A 580 9.07 27.82 23.68
N THR A 581 9.10 27.83 22.35
CA THR A 581 9.87 26.86 21.56
C THR A 581 10.96 27.58 20.79
N LEU A 582 12.20 27.13 20.95
CA LEU A 582 13.37 27.65 20.28
C LEU A 582 14.01 26.55 19.44
N GLU A 583 14.09 26.74 18.13
CA GLU A 583 14.69 25.77 17.21
C GLU A 583 16.09 26.24 16.80
N LEU A 584 17.10 25.47 17.18
CA LEU A 584 18.49 25.73 16.85
C LEU A 584 18.82 25.04 15.53
N LYS A 585 19.37 25.81 14.58
CA LYS A 585 19.98 25.27 13.36
C LYS A 585 21.46 24.98 13.63
N ASP A 586 22.33 25.87 13.15
CA ASP A 586 23.79 25.74 13.28
C ASP A 586 24.38 26.74 14.29
N SER A 587 23.55 27.57 14.92
CA SER A 587 23.96 28.64 15.84
C SER A 587 23.26 28.52 17.19
N LEU A 588 24.04 28.63 18.26
CA LEU A 588 23.53 28.72 19.63
C LEU A 588 22.80 30.04 19.87
N PRO A 589 21.81 30.06 20.78
CA PRO A 589 21.17 31.30 21.16
C PRO A 589 22.09 32.12 22.05
N GLU A 590 21.84 33.43 22.09
CA GLU A 590 22.45 34.31 23.09
C GLU A 590 22.06 33.82 24.50
N PRO A 591 23.02 33.68 25.45
CA PRO A 591 22.74 33.18 26.81
C PRO A 591 21.61 33.95 27.51
N THR A 592 21.59 35.26 27.32
CA THR A 592 20.58 36.19 27.89
C THR A 592 19.14 35.89 27.47
N LEU A 593 18.92 35.16 26.37
CA LEU A 593 17.58 34.71 25.97
C LEU A 593 17.08 33.59 26.89
N LEU A 594 17.94 32.61 27.18
CA LEU A 594 17.59 31.45 28.00
C LEU A 594 17.50 31.81 29.48
N GLU A 595 18.24 32.83 29.91
CA GLU A 595 18.13 33.44 31.24
C GLU A 595 16.72 33.94 31.59
N LYS A 596 15.87 34.22 30.60
CA LYS A 596 14.49 34.68 30.84
C LYS A 596 13.56 33.56 31.31
N PHE A 597 13.95 32.30 31.14
CA PHE A 597 13.14 31.14 31.50
C PHE A 597 13.62 30.53 32.82
N ARG A 598 12.70 29.93 33.59
CA ARG A 598 13.04 29.25 34.86
C ARG A 598 13.43 27.79 34.63
N LEU A 599 12.91 27.17 33.58
CA LEU A 599 13.24 25.82 33.14
C LEU A 599 13.61 25.81 31.65
N VAL A 600 14.75 25.20 31.36
CA VAL A 600 15.19 24.88 30.01
C VAL A 600 15.01 23.38 29.79
N ILE A 601 14.19 23.00 28.81
CA ILE A 601 14.10 21.62 28.31
C ILE A 601 14.92 21.57 27.03
N TRP A 602 16.06 20.89 27.06
CA TRP A 602 16.98 20.79 25.93
C TRP A 602 16.88 19.42 25.28
N LEU A 603 16.43 19.39 24.03
CA LEU A 603 16.32 18.17 23.24
C LEU A 603 17.47 18.13 22.24
N THR A 604 18.39 17.18 22.40
CA THR A 604 19.42 16.94 21.38
C THR A 604 18.86 15.97 20.35
N GLY A 605 18.98 16.29 19.06
CA GLY A 605 18.52 15.43 17.99
C GLY A 605 19.23 14.06 17.95
N VAL A 606 18.76 13.19 17.06
CA VAL A 606 19.31 11.84 16.79
C VAL A 606 20.45 11.85 15.75
N ARG A 607 20.77 13.02 15.20
CA ARG A 607 21.83 13.18 14.19
C ARG A 607 23.19 13.04 14.89
N GLY A 608 23.97 12.01 14.52
CA GLY A 608 25.26 11.70 15.18
C GLY A 608 25.15 10.79 16.42
N ALA A 609 23.95 10.63 16.98
CA ALA A 609 23.70 9.80 18.16
C ALA A 609 24.01 8.31 17.91
N GLY A 610 23.78 7.78 16.70
CA GLY A 610 24.13 6.40 16.32
C GLY A 610 25.63 6.09 16.25
N GLN A 611 26.51 7.07 16.52
CA GLN A 611 27.96 6.87 16.65
C GLN A 611 28.50 7.23 18.05
N GLY A 612 27.63 7.54 19.02
CA GLY A 612 28.05 7.97 20.36
C GLY A 612 28.79 9.31 20.39
N GLN A 613 28.48 10.23 19.48
CA GLN A 613 29.11 11.57 19.48
C GLN A 613 28.70 12.37 20.73
N ALA A 614 29.68 13.01 21.38
CA ALA A 614 29.45 13.95 22.47
C ALA A 614 28.77 15.23 21.94
N LEU A 615 28.01 15.92 22.80
CA LEU A 615 27.65 17.32 22.56
C LEU A 615 28.92 18.10 22.29
N ASP A 616 28.93 19.01 21.31
CA ASP A 616 30.12 19.83 21.10
C ASP A 616 30.44 20.70 22.32
N GLU A 617 31.69 21.16 22.38
CA GLU A 617 32.20 21.92 23.53
C GLU A 617 31.36 23.17 23.83
N LYS A 618 30.90 23.89 22.81
CA LYS A 618 30.13 25.13 22.98
C LYS A 618 28.75 24.87 23.59
N ARG A 619 28.09 23.79 23.18
CA ARG A 619 26.83 23.34 23.77
C ARG A 619 27.02 22.92 25.22
N GLN A 620 28.10 22.20 25.52
CA GLN A 620 28.41 21.81 26.89
C GLN A 620 28.68 23.03 27.79
N GLU A 621 29.45 24.00 27.30
CA GLU A 621 29.73 25.27 28.00
C GLU A 621 28.44 26.06 28.29
N LEU A 622 27.56 26.20 27.30
CA LEU A 622 26.28 26.91 27.49
C LEU A 622 25.39 26.22 28.52
N LEU A 623 25.24 24.89 28.44
CA LEU A 623 24.43 24.14 29.39
C LEU A 623 25.00 24.18 30.81
N ALA A 624 26.33 24.15 30.95
CA ALA A 624 27.01 24.30 32.23
C ALA A 624 26.80 25.71 32.80
N ALA A 625 26.93 26.76 31.99
CA ALA A 625 26.70 28.15 32.41
C ALA A 625 25.27 28.38 32.91
N LEU A 626 24.25 27.87 32.20
CA LEU A 626 22.85 27.95 32.64
C LEU A 626 22.64 27.30 34.01
N LEU A 627 23.28 26.15 34.23
CA LEU A 627 23.22 25.49 35.53
C LEU A 627 23.94 26.32 36.59
N ASP A 628 25.13 26.85 36.32
CA ASP A 628 25.90 27.68 37.26
C ASP A 628 25.14 28.97 37.65
N GLU A 629 24.31 29.51 36.77
CA GLU A 629 23.38 30.63 37.03
C GLU A 629 22.11 30.24 37.82
N GLY A 630 21.96 28.95 38.18
CA GLY A 630 20.87 28.47 39.00
C GLY A 630 19.61 28.06 38.22
N LYS A 631 19.70 27.85 36.90
CA LYS A 631 18.55 27.38 36.10
C LYS A 631 18.26 25.91 36.33
N ASN A 632 16.99 25.54 36.12
CA ASN A 632 16.61 24.14 36.03
C ASN A 632 16.78 23.66 34.58
N LEU A 633 17.37 22.48 34.42
CA LEU A 633 17.61 21.86 33.12
C LEU A 633 17.00 20.47 33.07
N LEU A 634 16.22 20.22 32.02
CA LEU A 634 15.83 18.87 31.60
C LEU A 634 16.53 18.59 30.26
N LEU A 635 17.59 17.80 30.29
CA LEU A 635 18.34 17.39 29.10
C LEU A 635 17.84 16.02 28.62
N VAL A 636 17.31 15.96 27.40
CA VAL A 636 17.02 14.71 26.72
C VAL A 636 18.05 14.53 25.62
N SER A 637 18.93 13.55 25.81
CA SER A 637 20.03 13.29 24.90
C SER A 637 20.24 11.80 24.68
N PRO A 638 19.51 11.20 23.71
CA PRO A 638 19.67 9.79 23.36
C PRO A 638 21.09 9.51 22.87
N GLY A 639 21.78 8.53 23.47
CA GLY A 639 23.16 8.20 23.08
C GLY A 639 24.21 9.21 23.54
N ILE A 640 23.88 10.08 24.52
CA ILE A 640 24.85 11.00 25.13
C ILE A 640 26.12 10.28 25.55
N SER A 641 27.26 10.85 25.15
CA SER A 641 28.59 10.39 25.52
C SER A 641 29.26 11.49 26.35
N LEU A 642 29.54 11.20 27.61
CA LEU A 642 30.23 12.09 28.53
C LEU A 642 31.40 11.33 29.17
N PRO A 643 32.65 11.78 29.00
CA PRO A 643 33.80 11.18 29.65
C PRO A 643 33.78 11.47 31.16
N GLU A 644 34.56 10.68 31.90
CA GLU A 644 34.84 10.95 33.31
C GLU A 644 35.47 12.34 33.48
N ASN A 645 34.99 13.11 34.46
CA ASN A 645 35.41 14.48 34.78
C ASN A 645 35.05 15.53 33.71
N SER A 646 33.99 15.30 32.93
CA SER A 646 33.45 16.37 32.08
C SER A 646 32.81 17.47 32.92
N GLU A 647 33.06 18.73 32.56
CA GLU A 647 32.52 19.88 33.29
C GLU A 647 30.99 19.84 33.35
N LEU A 648 30.33 19.54 32.22
CA LEU A 648 28.88 19.39 32.16
C LEU A 648 28.42 18.20 33.01
N GLY A 649 29.14 17.06 33.01
CA GLY A 649 28.84 15.88 33.82
C GLY A 649 28.75 16.21 35.31
N ASP A 650 29.70 16.98 35.84
CA ASP A 650 29.68 17.42 37.24
C ASP A 650 28.43 18.24 37.57
N ARG A 651 28.00 19.14 36.66
CA ARG A 651 26.78 19.94 36.87
C ARG A 651 25.51 19.09 36.71
N LEU A 652 25.52 18.06 35.88
CA LEU A 652 24.39 17.12 35.71
C LEU A 652 24.34 16.05 36.81
N GLY A 653 25.39 15.92 37.63
CA GLY A 653 25.53 14.84 38.62
C GLY A 653 25.75 13.48 37.96
N ILE A 654 26.52 13.44 36.87
CA ILE A 654 26.85 12.27 36.06
C ILE A 654 28.37 12.15 36.01
N ILE A 655 28.91 11.00 36.45
CA ILE A 655 30.35 10.70 36.35
C ILE A 655 30.72 10.45 34.90
N SER A 656 29.96 9.59 34.22
CA SER A 656 30.14 9.27 32.81
C SER A 656 28.81 8.84 32.19
N ALA A 657 28.69 9.00 30.88
CA ALA A 657 27.60 8.41 30.11
C ALA A 657 28.19 7.71 28.89
N ARG A 658 27.77 6.46 28.66
CA ARG A 658 28.31 5.62 27.58
C ARG A 658 27.20 5.20 26.65
N PHE A 659 27.44 5.42 25.36
CA PHE A 659 26.57 4.96 24.28
C PHE A 659 26.25 3.46 24.40
N ASN A 660 25.02 3.11 24.03
CA ASN A 660 24.49 1.76 23.98
C ASN A 660 23.54 1.65 22.76
N ASP A 661 23.42 0.44 22.20
CA ASP A 661 22.68 0.14 20.96
C ASP A 661 21.15 0.26 21.09
N GLY A 662 20.66 0.90 22.17
CA GLY A 662 19.25 1.15 22.47
C GLY A 662 18.74 0.38 23.68
N VAL A 663 17.66 0.89 24.28
CA VAL A 663 16.93 0.21 25.36
C VAL A 663 15.52 -0.15 24.88
N SER A 664 15.07 -1.37 25.15
CA SER A 664 13.78 -1.89 24.66
C SER A 664 12.60 -1.59 25.59
N ALA A 665 12.86 -1.35 26.87
CA ALA A 665 11.87 -0.93 27.86
C ALA A 665 12.58 -0.30 29.06
N VAL A 666 11.84 0.55 29.77
CA VAL A 666 12.33 1.24 30.97
C VAL A 666 11.30 1.20 32.10
N ARG A 667 11.77 1.25 33.34
CA ARG A 667 10.93 1.21 34.55
C ARG A 667 11.30 2.35 35.50
N SER A 668 10.30 2.84 36.23
CA SER A 668 10.50 3.82 37.30
C SER A 668 11.08 3.20 38.56
N GLU A 669 11.92 3.96 39.27
CA GLU A 669 12.46 3.59 40.58
C GLU A 669 11.53 4.00 41.73
N SER A 670 10.58 4.92 41.50
CA SER A 670 9.72 5.52 42.52
C SER A 670 8.40 4.77 42.81
N GLY A 671 8.09 3.65 42.12
CA GLY A 671 6.87 2.88 42.40
C GLY A 671 6.72 1.57 41.61
N SER A 672 5.81 0.69 42.06
CA SER A 672 5.50 -0.67 41.56
C SER A 672 4.84 -0.71 40.16
N GLY A 673 5.27 0.14 39.23
CA GLY A 673 4.76 0.19 37.86
C GLY A 673 5.38 -0.89 36.96
N ALA A 674 4.57 -1.45 36.06
CA ALA A 674 5.06 -2.33 35.00
C ALA A 674 6.07 -1.56 34.11
N ALA A 675 7.06 -2.27 33.57
CA ALA A 675 7.99 -1.68 32.62
C ALA A 675 7.24 -1.14 31.40
N ALA A 676 7.59 0.07 30.96
CA ALA A 676 7.05 0.66 29.75
C ALA A 676 7.92 0.24 28.56
N GLY A 677 7.31 -0.47 27.61
CA GLY A 677 7.96 -0.81 26.34
C GLY A 677 8.23 0.44 25.51
N LEU A 678 9.40 0.49 24.89
CA LEU A 678 9.78 1.55 23.96
C LEU A 678 9.51 1.07 22.53
N ALA A 679 8.74 1.83 21.76
CA ALA A 679 8.53 1.55 20.35
C ALA A 679 9.86 1.72 19.60
N GLN A 680 10.25 0.73 18.81
CA GLN A 680 11.43 0.87 17.96
C GLN A 680 11.11 1.68 16.72
N PHE A 681 11.88 2.73 16.48
CA PHE A 681 11.89 3.43 15.19
C PHE A 681 12.42 2.48 14.11
N TYR A 682 11.80 2.52 12.93
CA TYR A 682 12.07 1.63 11.79
C TYR A 682 13.55 1.61 11.37
N PHE A 683 14.30 2.68 11.63
CA PHE A 683 15.74 2.75 11.40
C PHE A 683 16.50 2.55 12.73
N PRO A 684 17.37 1.53 12.85
CA PRO A 684 18.12 1.24 14.07
C PRO A 684 18.93 2.43 14.62
N ALA A 685 19.47 3.28 13.73
CA ALA A 685 20.22 4.50 14.09
C ALA A 685 19.39 5.57 14.83
N LEU A 686 18.06 5.42 14.89
CA LEU A 686 17.12 6.31 15.58
C LEU A 686 16.71 5.78 16.97
N ASN A 687 17.25 4.64 17.41
CA ASN A 687 17.02 4.09 18.74
C ASN A 687 18.22 4.19 19.71
N PRO A 688 19.16 5.16 19.61
CA PRO A 688 20.33 5.17 20.45
C PRO A 688 19.97 5.43 21.92
N SER A 689 20.69 4.81 22.84
CA SER A 689 20.58 5.12 24.26
C SER A 689 21.95 5.26 24.89
N ALA A 690 22.02 5.77 26.11
CA ALA A 690 23.24 5.72 26.91
C ALA A 690 22.94 5.15 28.29
N VAL A 691 23.92 4.43 28.83
CA VAL A 691 23.94 4.05 30.24
C VAL A 691 24.65 5.15 31.01
N ILE A 692 23.99 5.67 32.03
CA ILE A 692 24.50 6.75 32.87
C ILE A 692 25.15 6.15 34.12
N GLN A 693 26.35 6.61 34.45
CA GLN A 693 26.96 6.41 35.76
C GLN A 693 26.66 7.63 36.63
N PRO A 694 25.72 7.55 37.59
CA PRO A 694 25.36 8.68 38.44
C PRO A 694 26.48 9.04 39.43
N ALA A 695 26.65 10.33 39.71
CA ALA A 695 27.49 10.82 40.79
C ALA A 695 26.85 10.56 42.17
N ALA A 696 27.67 10.62 43.22
CA ALA A 696 27.18 10.52 44.60
C ALA A 696 26.19 11.65 44.91
N GLY A 697 25.01 11.30 45.42
CA GLY A 697 23.93 12.27 45.71
C GLY A 697 22.92 12.46 44.58
N SER A 698 23.17 11.91 43.40
CA SER A 698 22.19 11.89 42.30
C SER A 698 21.16 10.78 42.49
N ALA A 699 19.89 11.07 42.19
CA ALA A 699 18.80 10.11 42.21
C ALA A 699 18.63 9.47 40.82
N VAL A 700 18.63 8.14 40.75
CA VAL A 700 18.22 7.42 39.54
C VAL A 700 16.69 7.40 39.49
N LEU A 701 16.12 7.83 38.36
CA LEU A 701 14.68 7.92 38.17
C LEU A 701 14.15 6.77 37.33
N LEU A 702 14.86 6.42 36.26
CA LEU A 702 14.49 5.35 35.35
C LEU A 702 15.66 4.39 35.12
N ARG A 703 15.32 3.11 34.97
CA ARG A 703 16.27 2.04 34.63
C ARG A 703 15.83 1.23 33.43
N SER A 704 16.80 0.69 32.69
CA SER A 704 16.57 -0.35 31.69
C SER A 704 16.11 -1.66 32.34
N LEU A 705 15.67 -2.63 31.53
CA LEU A 705 15.40 -4.00 32.02
C LEU A 705 16.66 -4.69 32.55
N GLN A 706 17.82 -4.32 32.01
CA GLN A 706 19.15 -4.75 32.46
C GLN A 706 19.61 -4.05 33.75
N ASN A 707 18.75 -3.19 34.32
CA ASN A 707 18.96 -2.43 35.57
C ASN A 707 19.95 -1.25 35.44
N ASP A 708 20.32 -0.88 34.23
CA ASP A 708 21.19 0.25 33.95
C ASP A 708 20.46 1.59 34.17
N PRO A 709 21.05 2.59 34.83
CA PRO A 709 20.48 3.93 34.93
C PRO A 709 20.40 4.59 33.56
N VAL A 710 19.21 5.09 33.21
CA VAL A 710 18.96 5.78 31.93
C VAL A 710 18.27 7.14 32.10
N ALA A 711 17.83 7.46 33.32
CA ALA A 711 17.47 8.82 33.69
C ALA A 711 17.96 9.12 35.12
N VAL A 712 18.62 10.26 35.28
CA VAL A 712 19.24 10.69 36.54
C VAL A 712 18.83 12.12 36.85
N PHE A 713 18.60 12.40 38.13
CA PHE A 713 18.29 13.72 38.65
C PHE A 713 19.30 14.11 39.72
N ALA A 714 19.90 15.28 39.57
CA ALA A 714 20.78 15.90 40.55
C ALA A 714 20.21 17.25 40.98
N LYS A 715 20.34 17.55 42.27
CA LYS A 715 19.94 18.85 42.83
C LYS A 715 21.12 19.44 43.59
N ALA A 716 21.45 20.68 43.26
CA ALA A 716 22.48 21.46 43.96
C ALA A 716 21.92 22.86 44.20
N ASP A 717 21.97 23.37 45.43
CA ASP A 717 21.46 24.70 45.79
C ASP A 717 20.06 25.03 45.22
N ARG A 718 19.97 26.03 44.32
CA ARG A 718 18.73 26.48 43.66
C ARG A 718 18.49 25.84 42.28
N ARG A 719 19.38 24.96 41.80
CA ARG A 719 19.30 24.30 40.49
C ARG A 719 18.94 22.81 40.60
N GLY A 720 18.14 22.34 39.64
CA GLY A 720 17.88 20.94 39.38
C GLY A 720 18.30 20.57 37.96
N ALA A 721 19.03 19.47 37.81
CA ALA A 721 19.41 18.91 36.52
C ALA A 721 18.80 17.52 36.39
N LEU A 722 18.04 17.27 35.34
CA LEU A 722 17.51 15.96 35.00
C LEU A 722 18.01 15.58 33.61
N THR A 723 18.63 14.41 33.49
CA THR A 723 19.14 13.89 32.22
C THR A 723 18.42 12.60 31.86
N ILE A 724 17.94 12.50 30.62
CA ILE A 724 17.31 11.31 30.03
C ILE A 724 18.15 10.87 28.84
N ALA A 725 18.66 9.64 28.88
CA ALA A 725 19.60 9.11 27.91
C ALA A 725 18.97 8.12 26.90
N PHE A 726 17.67 8.24 26.64
CA PHE A 726 16.95 7.42 25.66
C PHE A 726 15.88 8.28 24.98
N PRO A 727 15.37 7.88 23.79
CA PRO A 727 14.36 8.64 23.08
C PRO A 727 13.02 8.53 23.81
N MET A 728 12.70 9.52 24.64
CA MET A 728 11.46 9.52 25.43
C MET A 728 10.20 9.54 24.55
N GLU A 729 10.33 9.91 23.28
CA GLU A 729 9.28 9.91 22.26
C GLU A 729 8.83 8.49 21.89
N ALA A 730 9.70 7.49 22.09
CA ALA A 730 9.36 6.08 21.92
C ALA A 730 8.41 5.53 22.99
N LEU A 731 8.14 6.28 24.07
CA LEU A 731 7.15 5.91 25.08
C LEU A 731 5.72 6.11 24.55
N PRO A 732 4.77 5.24 24.96
CA PRO A 732 3.36 5.50 24.78
C PRO A 732 2.98 6.88 25.35
N GLU A 733 2.15 7.61 24.62
CA GLU A 733 1.84 9.03 24.90
C GLU A 733 1.42 9.29 26.36
N ASN A 734 0.53 8.47 26.91
CA ASN A 734 0.06 8.60 28.29
C ASN A 734 1.18 8.39 29.33
N THR A 735 2.11 7.48 29.04
CA THR A 735 3.26 7.20 29.91
C THR A 735 4.24 8.37 29.88
N ARG A 736 4.56 8.87 28.67
CA ARG A 736 5.42 10.03 28.49
C ARG A 736 4.89 11.25 29.23
N ALA A 737 3.60 11.56 29.09
CA ALA A 737 2.98 12.70 29.77
C ALA A 737 2.99 12.55 31.30
N ALA A 738 2.75 11.34 31.81
CA ALA A 738 2.78 11.07 33.26
C ALA A 738 4.19 11.27 33.86
N TRP A 739 5.23 10.76 33.19
CA TRP A 739 6.61 10.92 33.66
C TRP A 739 7.12 12.34 33.50
N LEU A 740 6.79 13.03 32.40
CA LEU A 740 7.14 14.43 32.26
C LEU A 740 6.53 15.26 33.39
N LYS A 741 5.29 14.99 33.80
CA LYS A 741 4.67 15.62 34.97
C LYS A 741 5.44 15.36 36.27
N GLU A 742 5.91 14.14 36.51
CA GLU A 742 6.74 13.81 37.66
C GLU A 742 8.09 14.54 37.62
N PHE A 743 8.74 14.57 36.45
CA PHE A 743 10.03 15.23 36.24
C PHE A 743 9.94 16.74 36.48
N LEU A 744 8.90 17.38 35.95
CA LEU A 744 8.63 18.80 36.20
C LEU A 744 8.43 19.08 37.69
N SER A 745 7.69 18.23 38.39
CA SER A 745 7.48 18.37 39.83
C SER A 745 8.80 18.32 40.61
N ARG A 746 9.75 17.45 40.22
CA ARG A 746 11.09 17.39 40.82
C ARG A 746 11.94 18.63 40.56
N LEU A 747 11.73 19.26 39.40
CA LEU A 747 12.34 20.54 39.02
C LEU A 747 11.60 21.75 39.61
N GLY A 748 10.48 21.55 40.32
CA GLY A 748 9.71 22.60 40.99
C GLY A 748 8.65 23.28 40.12
N PHE A 749 8.15 22.61 39.08
CA PHE A 749 7.13 23.10 38.15
C PHE A 749 5.84 22.28 38.22
#